data_AF-A0A158AI37-F1
#
_entry.id   AF-A0A158AI37-F1
#
_cell.length_a   1.000
_cell.length_b   1.000
_cell.length_c   1.000
_cell.angle_alpha   90.00
_cell.angle_beta   90.00
_cell.angle_gamma   90.00
#
_symmetry.space_group_name_H-M   'P 1'
#
loop_
_entity.id
_entity.type
_entity.pdbx_description
1 polymer ?
#
loop_
_entity_poly.entity_id
_entity_poly.type
_entity_poly.pdbx_seq_one_letter_code
_entity_poly.pdbx_strand_id
1 'polypeptide(L)'
;MGLFNQEDQDAPELRGGFFKRLRAPRAGFVEGASSAEPKRERERKEPASTSTESRRPAPSAETTSRATNPQVMFLGRALSGGDIEDVESTTIEDAAVIGTESTPSVPDLNASGREEEPAFHPFVPPVFERPTFESLAAAMKSAEQRSSSAQRVEPSLDSPMADAAAPAGMATNAPTGVSTDESPDAPISIVATGLATQTPSVATLERAAIEHPRVSDEQPVSAPKASKGFFAEDADEEGESAGTVGLMSGRPELVSPESLPEFKRILTVSDDDAALRIPANARKEFVAVELQPGIAITVATARFCEKAQYASFIKDLGNNDILVREEMVASEAVIAAIYTGKAVSPNNAGVREASRAIGNFRDIVEAAHAYGASDIHFEPREFHNEVEVRFRVNGDMYTFRHMPKAIVRRALFAAYSDLVQRNTNSGNSFQPTAPQSAMIPLVVKTDTVNLRWQSSPLVGGYDVTLRLLDGNFKNFNVLLPKDMGFEQSQLDLIDTLNYVSGGITALTGETGSGKTTTLRALSYMLPDRELKKQFAVNEPSEYPMPWLSDYSIIRRPDETDDEANRKYAEVIRTLMRQDPDDLTIGEVRDRVVMGLVAELALTGHPVRFSLHASDVIAAVMRMAGGRLQLPIDELASEGFINAVGNQKLIPALCDHCKLPAEDVMPAMDLEILRNKFGVDTTRMACRNYDGCQHCRLDGLFTRNGKVAGGTKRPSVAAELYRPTPEFLERVGERDWAGARRIWRGERRTGFDNADMTGKTLYEHALFKSSRGLIDPQFINRSMQSFAQYRVMPGVDGRML
;
A
#
# COMPACT_ATOMS: atom_id res chain seq x y z
N MET A 1 -34.29 53.20 16.09
CA MET A 1 -35.34 53.03 15.06
C MET A 1 -35.11 51.63 14.50
N GLY A 2 -36.03 50.65 14.53
CA GLY A 2 -37.50 50.72 14.59
C GLY A 2 -38.06 50.63 13.17
N LEU A 3 -39.06 49.81 12.83
CA LEU A 3 -40.01 49.01 13.65
C LEU A 3 -40.59 47.83 12.82
N PHE A 4 -41.34 46.94 13.49
CA PHE A 4 -42.27 45.92 12.96
C PHE A 4 -41.70 44.65 12.29
N ASN A 5 -42.46 43.54 12.17
CA ASN A 5 -43.23 42.74 13.17
C ASN A 5 -43.72 41.42 12.50
N GLN A 6 -44.43 40.55 13.26
CA GLN A 6 -44.98 39.22 12.90
C GLN A 6 -43.99 38.07 13.19
N GLU A 7 -44.17 37.17 14.16
CA GLU A 7 -45.35 36.76 14.98
C GLU A 7 -46.51 36.19 14.12
N ASP A 8 -47.05 34.97 14.33
CA ASP A 8 -47.21 34.23 15.60
C ASP A 8 -47.29 32.67 15.48
N GLN A 9 -46.88 31.99 16.57
CA GLN A 9 -47.48 30.80 17.28
C GLN A 9 -47.75 29.46 16.50
N ASP A 10 -47.74 28.25 17.09
CA ASP A 10 -48.32 27.71 18.36
C ASP A 10 -47.49 26.59 19.08
N ALA A 11 -47.79 26.32 20.38
CA ALA A 11 -47.38 25.12 21.18
C ALA A 11 -48.21 24.94 22.50
N PRO A 12 -48.68 23.72 22.92
CA PRO A 12 -48.20 22.95 24.14
C PRO A 12 -48.51 21.40 24.09
N GLU A 13 -48.49 20.50 25.10
CA GLU A 13 -47.82 20.30 26.44
C GLU A 13 -46.44 19.58 26.22
N LEU A 14 -45.51 19.26 27.14
CA LEU A 14 -45.42 19.13 28.62
C LEU A 14 -45.73 17.76 29.30
N ARG A 15 -45.00 17.52 30.41
CA ARG A 15 -44.83 16.32 31.30
C ARG A 15 -43.70 15.36 30.88
N GLY A 16 -42.72 15.00 31.71
CA GLY A 16 -42.25 15.38 33.07
C GLY A 16 -40.93 14.62 33.33
N GLY A 17 -40.12 14.76 34.39
CA GLY A 17 -40.17 15.50 35.66
C GLY A 17 -39.35 14.72 36.72
N PHE A 18 -38.67 15.40 37.66
CA PHE A 18 -37.67 14.89 38.65
C PHE A 18 -36.23 14.76 38.09
N PHE A 19 -35.14 15.18 38.77
CA PHE A 19 -34.98 15.82 40.10
C PHE A 19 -33.94 16.98 40.05
N LYS A 20 -34.08 17.98 40.94
CA LYS A 20 -33.14 19.11 41.13
C LYS A 20 -32.26 18.97 42.39
N ARG A 21 -31.04 19.51 42.34
CA ARG A 21 -30.32 20.24 43.43
C ARG A 21 -29.17 21.05 42.77
N LEU A 22 -29.26 22.39 42.71
CA LEU A 22 -28.64 23.37 43.64
C LEU A 22 -27.09 23.32 43.63
N ARG A 23 -26.34 24.44 43.50
CA ARG A 23 -26.63 25.87 43.80
C ARG A 23 -25.67 26.83 43.02
N ALA A 24 -26.05 28.11 42.85
CA ALA A 24 -25.17 29.21 42.38
C ALA A 24 -24.81 30.17 43.56
N PRO A 25 -23.85 31.13 43.46
CA PRO A 25 -23.88 32.37 42.62
C PRO A 25 -22.52 32.65 41.89
N ARG A 26 -22.23 33.71 41.10
CA ARG A 26 -22.91 34.91 40.49
C ARG A 26 -22.34 36.32 40.89
N ALA A 27 -21.60 36.93 39.95
CA ALA A 27 -21.43 38.39 39.62
C ALA A 27 -20.49 39.36 40.43
N GLY A 28 -19.94 40.36 39.69
CA GLY A 28 -19.16 41.56 40.12
C GLY A 28 -17.94 41.82 39.19
N PHE A 29 -17.94 42.79 38.24
CA PHE A 29 -17.57 44.24 38.34
C PHE A 29 -16.14 44.53 38.85
N VAL A 30 -15.34 45.51 38.38
CA VAL A 30 -15.10 46.25 37.08
C VAL A 30 -13.96 47.30 37.34
N GLU A 31 -13.14 47.64 36.33
CA GLU A 31 -12.13 48.76 36.30
C GLU A 31 -10.93 48.76 37.31
N GLY A 32 -9.86 49.52 37.00
CA GLY A 32 -8.88 49.98 38.04
C GLY A 32 -7.36 49.97 37.75
N ALA A 33 -6.88 50.91 36.94
CA ALA A 33 -5.49 51.37 36.71
C ALA A 33 -4.28 51.00 37.64
N SER A 34 -3.18 50.55 36.99
CA SER A 34 -1.77 50.96 37.17
C SER A 34 -0.87 50.45 38.34
N SER A 35 0.44 50.37 38.02
CA SER A 35 1.62 50.66 38.86
C SER A 35 1.94 49.86 40.15
N ALA A 36 3.03 49.06 40.13
CA ALA A 36 4.16 49.13 41.10
C ALA A 36 5.26 48.07 40.85
N GLU A 37 6.53 48.43 41.12
CA GLU A 37 7.63 47.47 41.40
C GLU A 37 7.51 46.90 42.82
N PRO A 38 8.30 45.86 43.17
CA PRO A 38 9.21 46.08 44.31
C PRO A 38 10.67 45.65 44.11
N LYS A 39 11.56 46.30 44.89
CA LYS A 39 13.02 46.09 45.02
C LYS A 39 13.29 44.83 45.89
N ARG A 40 14.31 43.98 45.69
CA ARG A 40 15.78 44.13 45.49
C ARG A 40 16.58 44.35 46.79
N GLU A 41 17.28 43.30 47.27
CA GLU A 41 18.49 43.32 48.13
C GLU A 41 19.27 41.99 47.91
N ARG A 42 20.57 41.99 47.51
CA ARG A 42 21.85 41.99 48.30
C ARG A 42 22.34 40.57 48.73
N GLU A 43 23.64 40.23 48.73
CA GLU A 43 24.87 40.96 48.34
C GLU A 43 26.09 40.06 47.98
N ARG A 44 26.97 40.57 47.09
CA ARG A 44 28.46 40.42 47.02
C ARG A 44 29.18 39.04 47.05
N LYS A 45 29.95 38.76 45.98
CA LYS A 45 31.42 39.05 45.88
C LYS A 45 32.01 38.79 44.48
N GLU A 46 32.94 39.65 44.05
CA GLU A 46 33.89 39.42 42.94
C GLU A 46 35.34 39.27 43.51
N PRO A 47 36.39 39.07 42.68
CA PRO A 47 37.06 40.23 42.04
C PRO A 47 37.69 40.03 40.63
N ALA A 48 37.47 41.03 39.74
CA ALA A 48 38.40 41.56 38.72
C ALA A 48 38.87 40.67 37.53
N SER A 49 39.39 41.19 36.39
CA SER A 49 39.84 42.56 36.07
C SER A 49 39.71 42.97 34.58
N THR A 50 39.75 44.29 34.31
CA THR A 50 40.24 44.99 33.06
C THR A 50 39.61 44.64 31.69
N SER A 51 38.72 45.45 31.10
CA SER A 51 38.93 46.74 30.35
C SER A 51 39.36 46.55 28.87
N THR A 52 38.95 47.35 27.87
CA THR A 52 38.67 48.81 27.86
C THR A 52 37.64 49.22 26.77
N GLU A 53 36.98 50.38 26.91
CA GLU A 53 36.04 50.98 25.94
C GLU A 53 36.72 51.62 24.70
N SER A 54 35.93 51.86 23.64
CA SER A 54 36.01 53.09 22.82
C SER A 54 34.64 53.47 22.23
N ARG A 55 34.43 54.73 21.84
CA ARG A 55 33.11 55.34 21.56
C ARG A 55 32.84 55.64 20.08
N ARG A 56 31.54 55.77 19.73
CA ARG A 56 31.02 56.38 18.50
C ARG A 56 31.45 57.86 18.36
N PRO A 57 31.35 58.40 17.13
CA PRO A 57 30.49 59.58 16.96
C PRO A 57 29.52 59.50 15.75
N ALA A 58 28.56 60.43 15.72
CA ALA A 58 27.71 60.84 14.59
C ALA A 58 27.46 62.37 14.79
N PRO A 59 27.07 63.19 13.77
CA PRO A 59 25.71 63.12 13.20
C PRO A 59 25.52 63.60 11.73
N SER A 60 24.26 63.52 11.27
CA SER A 60 23.53 64.43 10.35
C SER A 60 24.04 64.75 8.93
N ALA A 61 23.23 64.41 7.91
CA ALA A 61 22.59 65.35 6.98
C ALA A 61 21.50 64.65 6.14
N GLU A 62 20.50 65.39 5.63
CA GLU A 62 19.45 64.89 4.74
C GLU A 62 19.75 65.21 3.28
N THR A 63 19.61 64.24 2.37
CA THR A 63 19.27 64.51 0.94
C THR A 63 18.47 63.34 0.37
N THR A 64 17.47 63.62 -0.45
CA THR A 64 16.69 62.61 -1.18
C THR A 64 17.43 62.09 -2.42
N SER A 65 17.39 60.78 -2.65
CA SER A 65 17.71 60.18 -3.95
C SER A 65 16.67 59.11 -4.29
N ARG A 66 16.31 59.00 -5.58
CA ARG A 66 15.30 58.04 -6.05
C ARG A 66 15.86 56.62 -6.00
N ALA A 67 15.06 55.66 -5.55
CA ALA A 67 15.33 54.25 -5.83
C ALA A 67 15.14 53.99 -7.33
N THR A 68 16.14 53.39 -7.97
CA THR A 68 16.04 52.88 -9.34
C THR A 68 15.40 51.50 -9.29
N ASN A 69 14.26 51.28 -9.95
CA ASN A 69 13.69 49.93 -10.03
C ASN A 69 14.65 48.98 -10.78
N PRO A 70 14.83 47.73 -10.30
CA PRO A 70 15.48 46.70 -11.10
C PRO A 70 14.62 46.41 -12.34
N GLN A 71 15.26 46.15 -13.48
CA GLN A 71 14.54 45.86 -14.72
C GLN A 71 13.90 44.46 -14.65
N VAL A 72 12.59 44.38 -14.87
CA VAL A 72 11.88 43.11 -15.00
C VAL A 72 12.26 42.46 -16.33
N MET A 73 12.86 41.28 -16.23
CA MET A 73 13.27 40.46 -17.38
C MET A 73 12.22 39.36 -17.61
N PHE A 74 11.68 39.28 -18.81
CA PHE A 74 10.79 38.18 -19.21
C PHE A 74 11.41 37.45 -20.41
N LEU A 75 11.59 36.13 -20.29
CA LEU A 75 12.22 35.26 -21.30
C LEU A 75 13.55 35.83 -21.88
N GLY A 76 14.38 36.43 -21.01
CA GLY A 76 15.70 36.96 -21.39
C GLY A 76 15.70 38.34 -22.05
N ARG A 77 14.55 39.02 -22.18
CA ARG A 77 14.45 40.39 -22.70
C ARG A 77 13.96 41.35 -21.60
N ALA A 78 14.56 42.54 -21.54
CA ALA A 78 14.06 43.64 -20.72
C ALA A 78 12.79 44.24 -21.35
N LEU A 79 11.72 44.33 -20.57
CA LEU A 79 10.47 44.95 -21.01
C LEU A 79 10.60 46.48 -21.03
N SER A 80 9.89 47.13 -21.94
CA SER A 80 9.84 48.58 -22.09
C SER A 80 8.49 49.14 -21.64
N GLY A 81 8.41 50.44 -21.35
CA GLY A 81 7.21 51.08 -20.80
C GLY A 81 6.00 51.19 -21.74
N GLY A 82 5.98 50.46 -22.85
CA GLY A 82 4.80 50.23 -23.69
C GLY A 82 4.29 48.78 -23.66
N ASP A 83 4.96 47.88 -22.94
CA ASP A 83 4.66 46.44 -22.85
C ASP A 83 3.80 46.10 -21.60
N ILE A 84 3.15 47.08 -20.97
CA ILE A 84 2.37 46.96 -19.72
C ILE A 84 1.07 47.78 -19.84
N GLU A 85 -0.08 47.14 -19.58
CA GLU A 85 -1.38 47.81 -19.38
C GLU A 85 -1.85 47.63 -17.93
N ASP A 86 -2.19 48.74 -17.24
CA ASP A 86 -2.68 48.72 -15.86
C ASP A 86 -4.17 48.33 -15.80
N VAL A 87 -4.52 47.38 -14.93
CA VAL A 87 -5.91 46.89 -14.77
C VAL A 87 -6.33 46.87 -13.29
N GLU A 88 -6.59 48.05 -12.71
CA GLU A 88 -7.44 48.18 -11.51
C GLU A 88 -8.32 49.44 -11.57
N SER A 89 -9.63 49.25 -11.72
CA SER A 89 -10.67 50.01 -10.99
C SER A 89 -12.08 49.58 -11.41
N THR A 90 -12.86 49.02 -10.47
CA THR A 90 -14.30 48.83 -10.64
C THR A 90 -15.03 49.01 -9.31
N THR A 91 -15.47 50.24 -9.03
CA THR A 91 -16.44 50.52 -7.95
C THR A 91 -17.83 50.04 -8.38
N ILE A 92 -18.61 49.48 -7.45
CA ILE A 92 -19.96 48.98 -7.70
C ILE A 92 -20.96 49.81 -6.89
N GLU A 93 -21.81 50.60 -7.56
CA GLU A 93 -23.02 51.19 -6.97
C GLU A 93 -24.20 51.15 -7.99
N ASP A 94 -25.34 50.69 -7.48
CA ASP A 94 -26.75 50.95 -7.84
C ASP A 94 -27.36 50.87 -9.27
N ALA A 95 -28.52 50.18 -9.29
CA ALA A 95 -29.75 50.46 -10.07
C ALA A 95 -29.79 50.23 -11.61
N ALA A 96 -30.96 50.08 -12.27
CA ALA A 96 -32.25 49.48 -11.88
C ALA A 96 -33.22 49.34 -13.09
N VAL A 97 -33.83 48.14 -13.28
CA VAL A 97 -35.21 47.90 -13.81
C VAL A 97 -35.52 48.20 -15.31
N ILE A 98 -36.45 47.42 -15.90
CA ILE A 98 -36.95 47.44 -17.31
C ILE A 98 -35.93 46.95 -18.38
N GLY A 99 -36.26 46.17 -19.42
CA GLY A 99 -37.52 45.51 -19.82
C GLY A 99 -37.36 44.70 -21.13
N THR A 100 -38.45 44.16 -21.68
CA THR A 100 -38.47 43.27 -22.86
C THR A 100 -38.44 43.99 -24.21
N GLU A 101 -37.75 43.46 -25.23
CA GLU A 101 -38.36 42.83 -26.44
C GLU A 101 -37.37 42.52 -27.60
N SER A 102 -37.68 41.45 -28.35
CA SER A 102 -37.38 41.22 -29.79
C SER A 102 -35.94 41.03 -30.32
N THR A 103 -35.83 40.11 -31.29
CA THR A 103 -34.68 39.89 -32.19
C THR A 103 -34.69 40.90 -33.35
N PRO A 104 -33.56 41.08 -34.06
CA PRO A 104 -33.56 40.69 -35.49
C PRO A 104 -32.22 40.10 -36.01
N SER A 105 -32.16 39.92 -37.34
CA SER A 105 -31.26 39.07 -38.12
C SER A 105 -30.00 39.72 -38.72
N VAL A 106 -29.12 38.85 -39.22
CA VAL A 106 -27.91 39.08 -40.06
C VAL A 106 -28.18 39.89 -41.34
N PRO A 107 -27.17 40.61 -41.85
CA PRO A 107 -26.92 40.75 -43.29
C PRO A 107 -25.52 40.25 -43.74
N ASP A 108 -25.45 39.68 -44.95
CA ASP A 108 -24.22 39.23 -45.63
C ASP A 108 -23.28 40.39 -46.04
N LEU A 109 -22.01 40.04 -46.28
CA LEU A 109 -21.27 40.57 -47.45
C LEU A 109 -20.33 39.49 -48.03
N ASN A 110 -20.11 39.53 -49.34
CA ASN A 110 -19.61 38.41 -50.14
C ASN A 110 -18.39 38.79 -51.01
N ALA A 111 -17.75 37.78 -51.62
CA ALA A 111 -16.64 37.86 -52.60
C ALA A 111 -15.24 38.31 -52.07
N SER A 112 -14.10 37.78 -52.55
CA SER A 112 -13.87 36.65 -53.49
C SER A 112 -12.42 36.14 -53.45
N GLY A 113 -12.23 34.82 -53.54
CA GLY A 113 -10.94 34.15 -53.78
C GLY A 113 -11.07 32.64 -53.57
N ARG A 114 -10.46 31.79 -54.42
CA ARG A 114 -10.56 30.32 -54.34
C ARG A 114 -9.22 29.70 -53.97
N GLU A 115 -9.22 28.81 -52.99
CA GLU A 115 -8.39 27.60 -52.93
C GLU A 115 -9.29 26.42 -52.49
N GLU A 116 -8.83 25.17 -52.62
CA GLU A 116 -9.69 23.97 -52.62
C GLU A 116 -9.80 23.30 -51.23
N GLU A 117 -10.97 22.72 -50.93
CA GLU A 117 -11.16 21.90 -49.71
C GLU A 117 -10.49 20.51 -49.86
N PRO A 118 -9.71 20.04 -48.89
CA PRO A 118 -9.22 18.66 -48.85
C PRO A 118 -10.35 17.70 -48.43
N ALA A 119 -10.65 16.71 -49.28
CA ALA A 119 -11.74 15.76 -49.06
C ALA A 119 -11.54 14.88 -47.79
N PHE A 120 -12.59 14.75 -46.98
CA PHE A 120 -12.55 14.02 -45.72
C PHE A 120 -12.67 12.50 -45.93
N HIS A 121 -11.56 11.77 -45.82
CA HIS A 121 -11.55 10.31 -45.90
C HIS A 121 -11.80 9.67 -44.51
N PRO A 122 -12.79 8.77 -44.36
CA PRO A 122 -13.04 8.08 -43.10
C PRO A 122 -11.91 7.08 -42.79
N PHE A 123 -11.43 7.07 -41.54
CA PHE A 123 -10.36 6.19 -41.09
C PHE A 123 -10.81 4.72 -41.07
N VAL A 124 -10.16 3.89 -41.90
CA VAL A 124 -10.30 2.43 -41.89
C VAL A 124 -9.11 1.83 -41.12
N PRO A 125 -9.32 1.15 -39.97
CA PRO A 125 -8.24 0.51 -39.24
C PRO A 125 -7.67 -0.68 -40.03
N PRO A 126 -6.34 -0.95 -39.95
CA PRO A 126 -5.73 -2.06 -40.65
C PRO A 126 -6.24 -3.41 -40.14
N VAL A 127 -6.60 -4.30 -41.06
CA VAL A 127 -7.01 -5.68 -40.73
C VAL A 127 -5.78 -6.48 -40.31
N PHE A 128 -5.66 -6.75 -39.01
CA PHE A 128 -4.69 -7.73 -38.50
C PHE A 128 -5.18 -9.15 -38.80
N GLU A 129 -4.67 -9.75 -39.89
CA GLU A 129 -4.80 -11.20 -40.09
C GLU A 129 -4.08 -11.94 -38.97
N ARG A 130 -4.73 -12.97 -38.41
CA ARG A 130 -4.14 -13.82 -37.38
C ARG A 130 -3.16 -14.80 -38.06
N PRO A 131 -1.92 -14.96 -37.58
CA PRO A 131 -1.00 -15.93 -38.14
C PRO A 131 -1.58 -17.35 -38.06
N THR A 132 -1.44 -18.12 -39.13
CA THR A 132 -1.86 -19.51 -39.19
C THR A 132 -0.99 -20.37 -38.27
N PHE A 133 -1.50 -21.54 -37.88
CA PHE A 133 -0.76 -22.49 -37.05
C PHE A 133 0.59 -22.90 -37.70
N GLU A 134 0.63 -22.99 -39.03
CA GLU A 134 1.83 -23.31 -39.79
C GLU A 134 2.87 -22.17 -39.78
N SER A 135 2.46 -20.89 -39.85
CA SER A 135 3.41 -19.78 -39.78
C SER A 135 3.99 -19.61 -38.37
N LEU A 136 3.20 -19.90 -37.32
CA LEU A 136 3.72 -20.03 -35.95
C LEU A 136 4.73 -21.18 -35.84
N ALA A 137 4.41 -22.37 -36.35
CA ALA A 137 5.30 -23.52 -36.31
C ALA A 137 6.62 -23.30 -37.08
N ALA A 138 6.57 -22.60 -38.22
CA ALA A 138 7.74 -22.20 -38.99
C ALA A 138 8.62 -21.19 -38.22
N ALA A 139 8.00 -20.21 -37.55
CA ALA A 139 8.72 -19.25 -36.70
C ALA A 139 9.39 -19.94 -35.50
N MET A 140 8.71 -20.89 -34.85
CA MET A 140 9.26 -21.64 -33.71
C MET A 140 10.48 -22.49 -34.13
N LYS A 141 10.39 -23.27 -35.22
CA LYS A 141 11.56 -24.00 -35.77
C LYS A 141 12.72 -23.07 -36.11
N SER A 142 12.42 -21.88 -36.64
CA SER A 142 13.41 -20.85 -36.98
C SER A 142 14.07 -20.20 -35.76
N ALA A 143 13.49 -20.34 -34.57
CA ALA A 143 14.07 -19.93 -33.29
C ALA A 143 14.88 -21.05 -32.64
N GLU A 144 14.38 -22.29 -32.65
CA GLU A 144 15.10 -23.47 -32.15
C GLU A 144 16.46 -23.62 -32.85
N GLN A 145 16.49 -23.54 -34.19
CA GLN A 145 17.72 -23.61 -34.98
C GLN A 145 18.74 -22.49 -34.69
N ARG A 146 18.33 -21.36 -34.08
CA ARG A 146 19.24 -20.29 -33.64
C ARG A 146 19.75 -20.49 -32.22
N SER A 147 19.08 -21.33 -31.42
CA SER A 147 19.53 -21.70 -30.07
C SER A 147 20.56 -22.84 -30.07
N SER A 148 20.50 -23.74 -31.06
CA SER A 148 21.31 -24.97 -31.12
C SER A 148 22.76 -24.79 -31.59
N SER A 149 23.21 -23.56 -31.85
CA SER A 149 24.51 -23.26 -32.47
C SER A 149 25.52 -22.53 -31.57
N ALA A 150 25.20 -22.32 -30.28
CA ALA A 150 26.01 -21.52 -29.36
C ALA A 150 26.33 -22.24 -28.04
N GLN A 151 27.32 -23.14 -28.02
CA GLN A 151 27.94 -23.59 -26.78
C GLN A 151 29.39 -24.10 -26.93
N ARG A 152 30.12 -24.04 -25.80
CA ARG A 152 31.48 -24.56 -25.54
C ARG A 152 32.67 -23.93 -26.27
N VAL A 153 33.35 -23.04 -25.53
CA VAL A 153 34.81 -23.07 -25.36
C VAL A 153 35.07 -23.16 -23.85
N GLU A 154 35.95 -24.05 -23.40
CA GLU A 154 36.41 -24.15 -22.01
C GLU A 154 37.89 -23.69 -21.93
N PRO A 155 38.33 -23.01 -20.84
CA PRO A 155 39.67 -22.45 -20.77
C PRO A 155 40.70 -23.44 -20.18
N SER A 156 41.90 -23.44 -20.75
CA SER A 156 43.10 -24.05 -20.16
C SER A 156 44.19 -22.99 -19.95
N LEU A 157 44.99 -23.16 -18.90
CA LEU A 157 46.04 -22.23 -18.49
C LEU A 157 47.24 -22.24 -19.46
N ASP A 158 47.78 -21.06 -19.78
CA ASP A 158 49.16 -20.69 -19.38
C ASP A 158 49.48 -19.21 -19.70
N SER A 159 50.64 -18.74 -19.23
CA SER A 159 51.21 -17.38 -19.38
C SER A 159 52.68 -17.51 -19.91
N PRO A 160 53.49 -16.46 -20.19
CA PRO A 160 53.35 -15.03 -19.79
C PRO A 160 53.89 -13.95 -20.80
N MET A 161 53.80 -12.66 -20.39
CA MET A 161 54.51 -11.44 -20.91
C MET A 161 54.26 -11.05 -22.41
N ALA A 162 54.25 -9.79 -22.87
CA ALA A 162 54.94 -8.57 -22.47
C ALA A 162 54.31 -7.29 -23.12
N ASP A 163 54.51 -6.15 -22.46
CA ASP A 163 54.64 -4.74 -22.90
C ASP A 163 54.03 -4.13 -24.18
N ALA A 164 53.73 -2.83 -24.03
CA ALA A 164 53.95 -1.70 -24.96
C ALA A 164 52.76 -1.04 -25.71
N ALA A 165 52.52 0.21 -25.30
CA ALA A 165 52.23 1.41 -26.12
C ALA A 165 50.90 1.57 -26.89
N ALA A 166 50.41 2.81 -26.84
CA ALA A 166 49.41 3.44 -27.71
C ALA A 166 50.11 4.64 -28.42
N PRO A 167 49.44 5.61 -29.12
CA PRO A 167 48.02 5.74 -29.50
C PRO A 167 47.81 6.21 -30.98
N ALA A 168 46.59 6.70 -31.27
CA ALA A 168 46.16 7.50 -32.44
C ALA A 168 45.92 6.76 -33.79
N GLY A 169 44.97 7.19 -34.64
CA GLY A 169 44.08 8.36 -34.49
C GLY A 169 42.94 8.49 -35.54
N MET A 170 42.45 9.73 -35.65
CA MET A 170 41.36 10.27 -36.50
C MET A 170 41.56 10.02 -38.03
N ALA A 171 40.60 10.17 -38.96
CA ALA A 171 39.12 10.20 -38.97
C ALA A 171 38.62 10.41 -40.45
N THR A 172 37.32 10.69 -40.65
CA THR A 172 36.65 11.34 -41.82
C THR A 172 36.31 10.55 -43.12
N ASN A 173 34.99 10.49 -43.37
CA ASN A 173 34.23 10.85 -44.58
C ASN A 173 34.35 10.11 -45.94
N ALA A 174 33.17 9.83 -46.53
CA ALA A 174 32.93 9.53 -47.96
C ALA A 174 32.58 10.83 -48.76
N PRO A 175 32.24 10.81 -50.08
CA PRO A 175 30.86 10.49 -50.52
C PRO A 175 30.64 9.97 -51.99
N THR A 176 29.36 9.69 -52.36
CA THR A 176 28.73 9.63 -53.73
C THR A 176 29.23 8.63 -54.81
N GLY A 177 28.39 8.04 -55.70
CA GLY A 177 26.91 7.96 -55.77
C GLY A 177 26.31 7.55 -57.16
N VAL A 178 25.00 7.24 -57.19
CA VAL A 178 23.99 7.41 -58.30
C VAL A 178 23.84 6.39 -59.49
N SER A 179 22.67 5.69 -59.52
CA SER A 179 21.87 5.17 -60.70
C SER A 179 22.42 4.02 -61.59
N THR A 180 21.69 3.29 -62.48
CA THR A 180 20.29 3.27 -63.01
C THR A 180 19.74 1.84 -63.31
N ASP A 181 18.45 1.60 -63.03
CA ASP A 181 17.35 0.97 -63.83
C ASP A 181 17.40 -0.36 -64.66
N GLU A 182 16.17 -0.84 -64.97
CA GLU A 182 15.64 -1.81 -65.97
C GLU A 182 15.78 -3.36 -65.85
N SER A 183 14.86 -4.07 -66.54
CA SER A 183 14.65 -5.54 -66.66
C SER A 183 14.31 -5.90 -68.13
N PRO A 184 14.31 -7.18 -68.61
CA PRO A 184 13.06 -8.01 -68.60
C PRO A 184 13.22 -9.56 -68.79
N ASP A 185 12.09 -10.24 -69.08
CA ASP A 185 11.87 -11.48 -69.89
C ASP A 185 11.99 -12.94 -69.34
N ALA A 186 11.32 -13.87 -70.06
CA ALA A 186 11.07 -15.32 -69.80
C ALA A 186 11.00 -16.11 -71.16
N PRO A 187 10.03 -17.00 -71.57
CA PRO A 187 8.94 -17.79 -70.94
C PRO A 187 8.89 -19.29 -71.44
N ILE A 188 7.67 -19.92 -71.55
CA ILE A 188 7.28 -21.18 -72.27
C ILE A 188 7.47 -22.54 -71.50
N SER A 189 6.70 -23.65 -71.69
CA SER A 189 5.23 -23.97 -71.69
C SER A 189 4.95 -25.48 -72.02
N ILE A 190 3.69 -25.95 -71.94
CA ILE A 190 3.01 -27.10 -72.65
C ILE A 190 2.72 -28.47 -71.93
N VAL A 191 1.43 -28.67 -71.54
CA VAL A 191 0.57 -29.92 -71.62
C VAL A 191 0.97 -31.09 -70.65
N ALA A 192 0.21 -32.15 -70.27
CA ALA A 192 -0.88 -32.99 -70.85
C ALA A 192 -1.98 -33.51 -69.88
N THR A 193 -2.64 -34.66 -70.18
CA THR A 193 -3.90 -35.19 -69.57
C THR A 193 -3.89 -36.73 -69.31
N GLY A 194 -4.75 -37.24 -68.39
CA GLY A 194 -4.93 -38.69 -68.12
C GLY A 194 -6.09 -39.03 -67.14
N LEU A 195 -6.61 -40.26 -67.18
CA LEU A 195 -7.88 -40.72 -66.56
C LEU A 195 -7.78 -42.19 -66.05
N ALA A 196 -8.64 -42.78 -65.20
CA ALA A 196 -9.63 -42.33 -64.19
C ALA A 196 -10.27 -43.56 -63.46
N THR A 197 -11.16 -43.34 -62.46
CA THR A 197 -11.99 -44.34 -61.70
C THR A 197 -11.21 -45.23 -60.68
N GLN A 198 -11.77 -45.86 -59.63
CA GLN A 198 -13.16 -46.19 -59.21
C GLN A 198 -13.41 -46.00 -57.68
N THR A 199 -14.67 -46.13 -57.25
CA THR A 199 -15.20 -46.29 -55.85
C THR A 199 -16.25 -47.44 -55.87
N PRO A 200 -16.69 -48.12 -54.77
CA PRO A 200 -17.43 -47.54 -53.61
C PRO A 200 -17.43 -48.32 -52.24
N SER A 201 -18.22 -47.80 -51.27
CA SER A 201 -19.01 -48.48 -50.20
C SER A 201 -18.41 -49.61 -49.31
N VAL A 202 -18.30 -49.54 -47.97
CA VAL A 202 -19.31 -49.37 -46.86
C VAL A 202 -19.84 -50.71 -46.27
N ALA A 203 -19.96 -50.77 -44.92
CA ALA A 203 -20.86 -51.59 -44.05
C ALA A 203 -20.33 -52.84 -43.25
N THR A 204 -20.08 -52.58 -41.94
CA THR A 204 -20.50 -53.38 -40.73
C THR A 204 -19.70 -54.60 -40.19
N LEU A 205 -19.75 -54.73 -38.85
CA LEU A 205 -19.35 -55.84 -37.95
C LEU A 205 -17.81 -56.08 -37.83
N GLU A 206 -17.25 -56.58 -36.72
CA GLU A 206 -17.84 -57.15 -35.49
C GLU A 206 -17.00 -56.81 -34.22
N ARG A 207 -17.30 -57.36 -33.03
CA ARG A 207 -16.74 -56.93 -31.74
C ARG A 207 -16.27 -58.10 -30.83
N ALA A 208 -15.00 -58.49 -30.91
CA ALA A 208 -14.24 -59.29 -29.90
C ALA A 208 -12.79 -59.54 -30.40
N ALA A 209 -11.79 -59.93 -29.61
CA ALA A 209 -11.39 -59.69 -28.21
C ALA A 209 -10.02 -60.37 -27.98
N ILE A 210 -9.25 -59.99 -26.93
CA ILE A 210 -8.03 -60.71 -26.44
C ILE A 210 -6.83 -60.56 -27.44
N GLU A 211 -5.53 -60.48 -27.07
CA GLU A 211 -4.79 -60.72 -25.83
C GLU A 211 -3.65 -59.70 -25.60
N HIS A 212 -3.20 -59.52 -24.34
CA HIS A 212 -1.90 -58.94 -23.99
C HIS A 212 -1.25 -59.81 -22.88
N PRO A 213 0.07 -60.08 -22.92
CA PRO A 213 0.71 -61.00 -21.98
C PRO A 213 1.02 -60.38 -20.60
N ARG A 214 0.90 -61.22 -19.56
CA ARG A 214 1.55 -61.07 -18.23
C ARG A 214 3.01 -61.61 -18.32
N VAL A 215 3.91 -61.64 -17.34
CA VAL A 215 3.92 -61.71 -15.85
C VAL A 215 5.25 -61.02 -15.43
N SER A 216 5.37 -60.25 -14.34
CA SER A 216 5.70 -60.78 -13.00
C SER A 216 5.47 -59.82 -11.82
N ASP A 217 5.09 -60.41 -10.68
CA ASP A 217 4.80 -59.74 -9.41
C ASP A 217 6.03 -59.61 -8.50
N GLU A 218 6.04 -58.60 -7.62
CA GLU A 218 6.45 -58.75 -6.22
C GLU A 218 5.78 -57.68 -5.32
N GLN A 219 5.81 -57.86 -4.00
CA GLN A 219 4.80 -57.32 -3.07
C GLN A 219 5.13 -55.93 -2.45
N PRO A 220 4.12 -55.08 -2.17
CA PRO A 220 4.30 -53.82 -1.43
C PRO A 220 4.35 -54.01 0.10
N VAL A 221 5.21 -53.24 0.77
CA VAL A 221 5.42 -53.29 2.23
C VAL A 221 4.43 -52.38 2.98
N SER A 222 4.06 -52.77 4.21
CA SER A 222 3.04 -52.12 5.04
C SER A 222 3.54 -50.94 5.90
N ALA A 223 2.62 -50.02 6.22
CA ALA A 223 2.86 -48.90 7.13
C ALA A 223 2.90 -49.34 8.62
N PRO A 224 3.66 -48.63 9.48
CA PRO A 224 3.89 -49.04 10.88
C PRO A 224 2.68 -48.79 11.80
N LYS A 225 2.57 -49.61 12.85
CA LYS A 225 1.57 -49.49 13.93
C LYS A 225 2.09 -48.65 15.09
N ALA A 226 1.19 -47.94 15.79
CA ALA A 226 1.47 -47.36 17.09
C ALA A 226 1.58 -48.44 18.20
N SER A 227 2.31 -48.12 19.26
CA SER A 227 2.63 -49.02 20.39
C SER A 227 1.59 -48.99 21.54
N LYS A 228 1.70 -49.94 22.48
CA LYS A 228 0.80 -50.13 23.64
C LYS A 228 1.61 -50.43 24.93
N GLY A 229 1.02 -50.12 26.09
CA GLY A 229 1.50 -50.45 27.45
C GLY A 229 1.72 -49.18 28.31
N PHE A 230 1.42 -49.14 29.62
CA PHE A 230 1.32 -50.21 30.63
C PHE A 230 0.23 -49.95 31.72
N PHE A 231 -0.41 -51.04 32.18
CA PHE A 231 -0.97 -51.35 33.54
C PHE A 231 -1.65 -50.30 34.45
N ALA A 232 -2.87 -50.64 34.88
CA ALA A 232 -3.26 -50.89 36.29
C ALA A 232 -4.55 -51.77 36.33
N GLU A 233 -4.81 -52.49 37.43
CA GLU A 233 -5.99 -53.35 37.67
C GLU A 233 -6.64 -53.04 39.05
N ASP A 234 -7.68 -53.81 39.42
CA ASP A 234 -8.51 -53.78 40.66
C ASP A 234 -9.52 -52.60 40.80
N ALA A 235 -10.74 -52.76 41.34
CA ALA A 235 -11.62 -53.93 41.49
C ALA A 235 -13.09 -53.48 41.80
N ASP A 236 -14.07 -54.30 41.42
CA ASP A 236 -15.45 -54.49 41.93
C ASP A 236 -16.29 -53.32 42.53
N GLU A 237 -17.43 -53.01 41.90
CA GLU A 237 -18.77 -53.17 42.53
C GLU A 237 -19.88 -53.23 41.44
N GLU A 238 -20.90 -54.10 41.61
CA GLU A 238 -21.96 -54.32 40.62
C GLU A 238 -23.20 -53.43 40.82
N GLY A 239 -23.82 -52.98 39.72
CA GLY A 239 -25.07 -52.22 39.75
C GLY A 239 -25.83 -52.29 38.41
N GLU A 240 -26.93 -53.04 38.38
CA GLU A 240 -27.66 -53.41 37.15
C GLU A 240 -28.18 -52.22 36.34
N SER A 241 -27.96 -52.24 35.02
CA SER A 241 -28.85 -51.56 34.06
C SER A 241 -28.89 -52.31 32.71
N ALA A 242 -30.06 -52.32 32.07
CA ALA A 242 -30.33 -53.15 30.90
C ALA A 242 -29.60 -52.66 29.64
N GLY A 243 -29.00 -53.59 28.89
CA GLY A 243 -28.03 -53.27 27.84
C GLY A 243 -28.58 -52.55 26.60
N THR A 244 -27.88 -51.50 26.20
CA THR A 244 -27.99 -50.86 24.88
C THR A 244 -27.00 -51.49 23.90
N VAL A 245 -27.51 -52.04 22.79
CA VAL A 245 -26.67 -52.41 21.64
C VAL A 245 -26.26 -51.14 20.91
N GLY A 246 -24.97 -50.83 20.90
CA GLY A 246 -24.43 -49.73 20.10
C GLY A 246 -23.70 -50.23 18.86
N LEU A 247 -23.71 -49.44 17.78
CA LEU A 247 -22.63 -49.41 16.80
C LEU A 247 -22.60 -48.07 16.02
N MET A 248 -21.41 -47.46 15.97
CA MET A 248 -20.91 -46.47 15.00
C MET A 248 -21.75 -45.24 14.59
N SER A 249 -21.26 -44.06 14.97
CA SER A 249 -20.99 -43.02 13.96
C SER A 249 -19.60 -42.42 14.21
N GLY A 250 -18.87 -42.04 13.16
CA GLY A 250 -17.50 -41.48 13.27
C GLY A 250 -17.45 -40.02 13.71
N ARG A 251 -18.38 -39.58 14.57
CA ARG A 251 -18.59 -38.18 14.99
C ARG A 251 -18.20 -38.00 16.46
N PRO A 252 -17.64 -36.85 16.85
CA PRO A 252 -17.34 -36.56 18.25
C PRO A 252 -18.63 -36.54 19.08
N GLU A 253 -18.57 -37.12 20.28
CA GLU A 253 -19.69 -37.13 21.23
C GLU A 253 -19.61 -35.91 22.16
N LEU A 254 -20.71 -35.15 22.23
CA LEU A 254 -20.89 -34.00 23.10
C LEU A 254 -21.57 -34.45 24.40
N VAL A 255 -20.75 -34.65 25.44
CA VAL A 255 -21.17 -35.16 26.75
C VAL A 255 -21.94 -34.09 27.56
N SER A 256 -21.65 -32.81 27.37
CA SER A 256 -22.37 -31.70 28.03
C SER A 256 -22.45 -30.44 27.15
N PRO A 257 -23.45 -29.55 27.35
CA PRO A 257 -23.56 -28.29 26.60
C PRO A 257 -22.34 -27.36 26.77
N GLU A 258 -21.70 -27.37 27.94
CA GLU A 258 -20.51 -26.58 28.26
C GLU A 258 -19.27 -27.02 27.47
N SER A 259 -19.33 -28.19 26.82
CA SER A 259 -18.28 -28.70 25.93
C SER A 259 -18.39 -28.14 24.50
N LEU A 260 -19.43 -27.36 24.18
CA LEU A 260 -19.51 -26.61 22.93
C LEU A 260 -18.60 -25.35 22.98
N PRO A 261 -17.94 -24.98 21.87
CA PRO A 261 -17.36 -23.65 21.72
C PRO A 261 -18.43 -22.56 21.86
N GLU A 262 -18.05 -21.38 22.35
CA GLU A 262 -18.95 -20.23 22.48
C GLU A 262 -19.64 -19.91 21.14
N PHE A 263 -20.98 -19.82 21.15
CA PHE A 263 -21.80 -19.65 19.95
C PHE A 263 -22.71 -18.42 20.04
N LYS A 264 -22.85 -17.68 18.93
CA LYS A 264 -23.62 -16.43 18.87
C LYS A 264 -25.12 -16.65 19.03
N ARG A 265 -25.69 -17.78 18.53
CA ARG A 265 -27.11 -18.16 18.70
C ARG A 265 -27.41 -19.61 18.27
N ILE A 266 -28.62 -20.08 18.59
CA ILE A 266 -29.22 -21.31 18.05
C ILE A 266 -29.95 -21.00 16.73
N LEU A 267 -29.78 -21.83 15.71
CA LEU A 267 -30.34 -21.63 14.36
C LEU A 267 -31.72 -22.30 14.16
N THR A 268 -32.05 -23.27 15.01
CA THR A 268 -33.20 -24.19 14.88
C THR A 268 -34.28 -23.97 15.95
N VAL A 269 -34.34 -22.77 16.54
CA VAL A 269 -35.29 -22.37 17.60
C VAL A 269 -36.76 -22.55 17.20
N SER A 270 -37.67 -22.48 18.17
CA SER A 270 -39.13 -22.55 17.97
C SER A 270 -39.70 -21.44 17.09
N ASP A 271 -39.06 -20.28 17.12
CA ASP A 271 -39.68 -18.99 16.81
C ASP A 271 -39.49 -18.57 15.35
N ASP A 272 -40.16 -17.51 14.92
CA ASP A 272 -40.15 -17.10 13.50
C ASP A 272 -38.76 -16.70 12.95
N ASP A 273 -37.82 -16.33 13.83
CA ASP A 273 -36.42 -16.00 13.51
C ASP A 273 -35.51 -17.23 13.24
N ALA A 274 -36.04 -18.45 13.34
CA ALA A 274 -35.28 -19.68 13.08
C ALA A 274 -34.71 -19.70 11.65
N ALA A 275 -33.38 -19.78 11.53
CA ALA A 275 -32.66 -19.85 10.27
C ALA A 275 -32.84 -21.21 9.55
N LEU A 276 -33.17 -22.27 10.29
CA LEU A 276 -33.76 -23.49 9.74
C LEU A 276 -34.99 -23.87 10.57
N ARG A 277 -36.19 -23.76 9.97
CA ARG A 277 -37.45 -24.18 10.59
C ARG A 277 -37.58 -25.69 10.54
N ILE A 278 -37.34 -26.36 11.67
CA ILE A 278 -37.48 -27.82 11.80
C ILE A 278 -38.73 -28.22 12.60
N PRO A 279 -39.32 -29.41 12.35
CA PRO A 279 -40.45 -29.93 13.14
C PRO A 279 -40.15 -30.07 14.64
N ALA A 280 -41.18 -29.93 15.48
CA ALA A 280 -41.05 -29.97 16.93
C ALA A 280 -40.58 -31.33 17.49
N ASN A 281 -40.86 -32.44 16.81
CA ASN A 281 -40.28 -33.75 17.14
C ASN A 281 -38.79 -33.83 16.76
N ALA A 282 -38.37 -33.20 15.66
CA ALA A 282 -36.96 -33.15 15.26
C ALA A 282 -36.10 -32.31 16.23
N ARG A 283 -36.64 -31.26 16.86
CA ARG A 283 -35.92 -30.47 17.89
C ARG A 283 -35.48 -31.27 19.12
N LYS A 284 -36.08 -32.45 19.39
CA LYS A 284 -35.61 -33.36 20.46
C LYS A 284 -34.33 -34.10 20.07
N GLU A 285 -34.09 -34.24 18.77
CA GLU A 285 -33.05 -35.11 18.21
C GLU A 285 -31.99 -34.35 17.39
N PHE A 286 -32.16 -33.05 17.16
CA PHE A 286 -31.28 -32.19 16.36
C PHE A 286 -31.29 -30.73 16.83
N VAL A 287 -30.12 -30.11 16.88
CA VAL A 287 -29.91 -28.67 17.04
C VAL A 287 -28.74 -28.20 16.17
N ALA A 288 -28.82 -26.97 15.66
CA ALA A 288 -27.70 -26.31 15.00
C ALA A 288 -27.39 -24.99 15.72
N VAL A 289 -26.11 -24.74 16.01
CA VAL A 289 -25.63 -23.54 16.73
C VAL A 289 -24.63 -22.77 15.86
N GLU A 290 -24.79 -21.45 15.78
CA GLU A 290 -23.97 -20.56 14.93
C GLU A 290 -22.77 -20.03 15.73
N LEU A 291 -21.56 -20.48 15.42
CA LEU A 291 -20.33 -19.99 16.05
C LEU A 291 -20.04 -18.54 15.65
N GLN A 292 -20.24 -18.25 14.37
CA GLN A 292 -20.05 -16.96 13.70
C GLN A 292 -20.95 -16.96 12.45
N PRO A 293 -21.32 -15.79 11.89
CA PRO A 293 -22.31 -15.71 10.82
C PRO A 293 -21.99 -16.66 9.65
N GLY A 294 -22.94 -17.54 9.30
CA GLY A 294 -22.76 -18.51 8.23
C GLY A 294 -21.84 -19.70 8.55
N ILE A 295 -21.48 -19.94 9.81
CA ILE A 295 -20.81 -21.19 10.26
C ILE A 295 -21.55 -21.79 11.46
N ALA A 296 -21.94 -23.06 11.32
CA ALA A 296 -22.58 -23.81 12.38
C ALA A 296 -21.78 -25.05 12.84
N ILE A 297 -22.04 -25.47 14.08
CA ILE A 297 -21.93 -26.86 14.50
C ILE A 297 -23.35 -27.44 14.51
N THR A 298 -23.50 -28.69 14.07
CA THR A 298 -24.75 -29.45 14.28
C THR A 298 -24.53 -30.52 15.33
N VAL A 299 -25.53 -30.71 16.19
CA VAL A 299 -25.54 -31.72 17.25
C VAL A 299 -26.83 -32.53 17.12
N ALA A 300 -26.72 -33.85 17.04
CA ALA A 300 -27.86 -34.74 16.84
C ALA A 300 -27.75 -36.04 17.62
N THR A 301 -28.86 -36.74 17.85
CA THR A 301 -28.78 -38.11 18.38
C THR A 301 -28.24 -39.06 17.32
N ALA A 302 -27.51 -40.12 17.72
CA ALA A 302 -26.96 -41.11 16.78
C ALA A 302 -28.03 -41.67 15.83
N ARG A 303 -29.19 -42.06 16.39
CA ARG A 303 -30.37 -42.53 15.63
C ARG A 303 -30.98 -41.50 14.68
N PHE A 304 -30.64 -40.21 14.81
CA PHE A 304 -31.12 -39.14 13.93
C PHE A 304 -30.12 -38.85 12.81
N CYS A 305 -28.82 -38.97 13.07
CA CYS A 305 -27.75 -38.89 12.07
C CYS A 305 -27.98 -39.85 10.88
N GLU A 306 -28.56 -41.02 11.14
CA GLU A 306 -28.90 -42.05 10.15
C GLU A 306 -30.17 -41.74 9.33
N LYS A 307 -31.03 -40.82 9.79
CA LYS A 307 -32.29 -40.48 9.11
C LYS A 307 -32.01 -39.60 7.90
N ALA A 308 -32.68 -39.88 6.77
CA ALA A 308 -32.60 -39.02 5.57
C ALA A 308 -32.97 -37.54 5.82
N GLN A 309 -33.75 -37.26 6.88
CA GLN A 309 -34.05 -35.89 7.34
C GLN A 309 -32.79 -35.12 7.79
N TYR A 310 -31.80 -35.78 8.40
CA TYR A 310 -30.54 -35.15 8.78
C TYR A 310 -29.77 -34.63 7.56
N ALA A 311 -29.64 -35.47 6.52
CA ALA A 311 -29.01 -35.07 5.26
C ALA A 311 -29.77 -33.91 4.57
N SER A 312 -31.11 -33.85 4.70
CA SER A 312 -31.87 -32.66 4.29
C SER A 312 -31.45 -31.44 5.11
N PHE A 313 -31.47 -31.51 6.44
CA PHE A 313 -31.15 -30.35 7.29
C PHE A 313 -29.73 -29.80 7.09
N ILE A 314 -28.72 -30.65 6.84
CA ILE A 314 -27.37 -30.20 6.47
C ILE A 314 -27.39 -29.48 5.12
N LYS A 315 -28.10 -30.03 4.13
CA LYS A 315 -28.29 -29.39 2.82
C LYS A 315 -29.07 -28.08 2.94
N ASP A 316 -30.07 -28.01 3.81
CA ASP A 316 -30.95 -26.87 4.00
C ASP A 316 -30.28 -25.75 4.81
N LEU A 317 -29.35 -26.08 5.72
CA LEU A 317 -28.39 -25.11 6.27
C LEU A 317 -27.50 -24.55 5.16
N GLY A 318 -26.95 -25.40 4.29
CA GLY A 318 -26.17 -24.97 3.12
C GLY A 318 -26.97 -24.08 2.14
N ASN A 319 -28.25 -24.39 1.90
CA ASN A 319 -29.17 -23.58 1.11
C ASN A 319 -29.45 -22.20 1.74
N ASN A 320 -29.32 -22.08 3.06
CA ASN A 320 -29.41 -20.83 3.83
C ASN A 320 -28.02 -20.20 4.09
N ASP A 321 -27.01 -20.59 3.31
CA ASP A 321 -25.62 -20.12 3.38
C ASP A 321 -24.91 -20.35 4.73
N ILE A 322 -25.30 -21.39 5.45
CA ILE A 322 -24.69 -21.81 6.72
C ILE A 322 -23.84 -23.05 6.46
N LEU A 323 -22.52 -22.86 6.48
CA LEU A 323 -21.55 -23.96 6.40
C LEU A 323 -21.50 -24.71 7.73
N VAL A 324 -21.82 -26.00 7.72
CA VAL A 324 -21.59 -26.86 8.88
C VAL A 324 -20.09 -27.18 8.94
N ARG A 325 -19.42 -26.70 9.99
CA ARG A 325 -17.99 -26.96 10.25
C ARG A 325 -17.77 -28.34 10.85
N GLU A 326 -18.70 -28.77 11.70
CA GLU A 326 -18.55 -29.95 12.54
C GLU A 326 -19.93 -30.56 12.86
N GLU A 327 -19.97 -31.89 12.89
CA GLU A 327 -21.17 -32.70 13.08
C GLU A 327 -20.96 -33.59 14.31
N MET A 328 -21.59 -33.24 15.43
CA MET A 328 -21.45 -33.93 16.72
C MET A 328 -22.66 -34.83 17.03
N VAL A 329 -22.44 -35.83 17.88
CA VAL A 329 -23.50 -36.68 18.44
C VAL A 329 -23.75 -36.36 19.92
N ALA A 330 -25.00 -36.37 20.37
CA ALA A 330 -25.34 -36.17 21.78
C ALA A 330 -26.65 -36.90 22.17
N SER A 331 -26.93 -36.98 23.48
CA SER A 331 -28.21 -37.48 23.98
C SER A 331 -29.33 -36.44 23.83
N GLU A 332 -30.60 -36.89 23.83
CA GLU A 332 -31.77 -35.98 23.85
C GLU A 332 -31.73 -34.99 25.02
N ALA A 333 -31.16 -35.41 26.16
CA ALA A 333 -31.00 -34.56 27.35
C ALA A 333 -30.00 -33.42 27.12
N VAL A 334 -28.87 -33.68 26.46
CA VAL A 334 -27.88 -32.63 26.10
C VAL A 334 -28.46 -31.69 25.04
N ILE A 335 -29.18 -32.21 24.04
CA ILE A 335 -29.83 -31.38 23.01
C ILE A 335 -30.92 -30.49 23.64
N ALA A 336 -31.75 -31.03 24.52
CA ALA A 336 -32.71 -30.23 25.29
C ALA A 336 -32.01 -29.19 26.16
N ALA A 337 -30.91 -29.56 26.83
CA ALA A 337 -30.13 -28.65 27.64
C ALA A 337 -29.56 -27.47 26.81
N ILE A 338 -29.08 -27.70 25.58
CA ILE A 338 -28.66 -26.64 24.65
C ILE A 338 -29.82 -25.67 24.34
N TYR A 339 -31.03 -26.16 24.07
CA TYR A 339 -32.20 -25.28 23.84
C TYR A 339 -32.62 -24.48 25.09
N THR A 340 -32.35 -24.97 26.31
CA THR A 340 -32.67 -24.26 27.56
C THR A 340 -31.52 -23.42 28.14
N GLY A 341 -30.29 -23.69 27.74
CA GLY A 341 -29.07 -23.23 28.40
C GLY A 341 -28.54 -21.94 27.80
N LYS A 342 -28.72 -20.81 28.51
CA LYS A 342 -28.07 -19.51 28.28
C LYS A 342 -27.78 -19.18 26.81
N ALA A 343 -28.84 -18.94 26.02
CA ALA A 343 -28.70 -18.05 24.88
C ALA A 343 -28.13 -16.70 25.38
N VAL A 344 -27.06 -16.20 24.75
CA VAL A 344 -26.57 -14.84 24.99
C VAL A 344 -27.68 -13.86 24.61
N SER A 345 -27.91 -12.87 25.47
CA SER A 345 -29.14 -12.06 25.55
C SER A 345 -29.81 -11.72 24.19
N PRO A 346 -31.08 -12.10 23.97
CA PRO A 346 -31.77 -11.95 22.68
C PRO A 346 -32.23 -10.49 22.43
N ASN A 347 -31.27 -9.58 22.29
CA ASN A 347 -31.50 -8.16 21.95
C ASN A 347 -31.33 -7.88 20.44
N ASN A 348 -31.40 -8.92 19.60
CA ASN A 348 -31.28 -8.86 18.13
C ASN A 348 -32.34 -9.76 17.47
N ALA A 349 -33.62 -9.42 17.69
CA ALA A 349 -34.72 -9.98 16.91
C ALA A 349 -34.60 -9.54 15.44
N GLY A 350 -34.95 -10.42 14.49
CA GLY A 350 -35.12 -10.04 13.09
C GLY A 350 -33.87 -9.54 12.35
N VAL A 351 -32.68 -10.09 12.61
CA VAL A 351 -31.45 -9.74 11.86
C VAL A 351 -31.60 -10.14 10.37
N ARG A 352 -32.04 -9.16 9.57
CA ARG A 352 -32.27 -9.22 8.11
C ARG A 352 -31.01 -9.72 7.39
N GLU A 353 -31.17 -10.31 6.20
CA GLU A 353 -30.04 -10.90 5.47
C GLU A 353 -28.89 -9.90 5.22
N ALA A 354 -29.21 -8.66 4.83
CA ALA A 354 -28.22 -7.58 4.69
C ALA A 354 -27.43 -7.32 6.00
N SER A 355 -28.10 -7.39 7.15
CA SER A 355 -27.48 -7.26 8.48
C SER A 355 -26.58 -8.46 8.84
N ARG A 356 -26.79 -9.64 8.24
CA ARG A 356 -25.86 -10.79 8.33
C ARG A 356 -24.68 -10.63 7.36
N ALA A 357 -24.93 -10.11 6.16
CA ALA A 357 -23.90 -9.85 5.15
C ALA A 357 -22.89 -8.79 5.61
N ILE A 358 -23.37 -7.66 6.15
CA ILE A 358 -22.49 -6.63 6.74
C ILE A 358 -21.80 -7.12 8.03
N GLY A 359 -22.43 -8.06 8.76
CA GLY A 359 -21.81 -8.76 9.89
C GLY A 359 -20.60 -9.59 9.47
N ASN A 360 -20.72 -10.38 8.40
CA ASN A 360 -19.58 -11.11 7.81
C ASN A 360 -18.41 -10.18 7.43
N PHE A 361 -18.71 -9.02 6.84
CA PHE A 361 -17.67 -8.03 6.52
C PHE A 361 -16.98 -7.49 7.78
N ARG A 362 -17.75 -7.14 8.82
CA ARG A 362 -17.21 -6.63 10.09
C ARG A 362 -16.38 -7.68 10.83
N ASP A 363 -16.85 -8.93 10.95
CA ASP A 363 -16.11 -10.02 11.58
C ASP A 363 -14.73 -10.24 10.89
N ILE A 364 -14.63 -10.06 9.57
CA ILE A 364 -13.35 -10.14 8.82
C ILE A 364 -12.45 -8.94 9.09
N VAL A 365 -12.98 -7.70 9.13
CA VAL A 365 -12.19 -6.50 9.43
C VAL A 365 -11.73 -6.48 10.89
N GLU A 366 -12.56 -6.93 11.83
CA GLU A 366 -12.19 -7.10 13.25
C GLU A 366 -11.05 -8.12 13.42
N ALA A 367 -11.07 -9.23 12.67
CA ALA A 367 -9.97 -10.19 12.65
C ALA A 367 -8.69 -9.57 12.06
N ALA A 368 -8.78 -8.86 10.93
CA ALA A 368 -7.64 -8.19 10.29
C ALA A 368 -6.97 -7.16 11.22
N HIS A 369 -7.78 -6.33 11.89
CA HIS A 369 -7.30 -5.36 12.89
C HIS A 369 -6.62 -6.06 14.08
N ALA A 370 -7.19 -7.16 14.57
CA ALA A 370 -6.61 -7.94 15.67
C ALA A 370 -5.24 -8.57 15.33
N TYR A 371 -4.99 -8.95 14.08
CA TYR A 371 -3.66 -9.39 13.62
C TYR A 371 -2.70 -8.24 13.29
N GLY A 372 -3.16 -6.98 13.33
CA GLY A 372 -2.37 -5.82 12.89
C GLY A 372 -2.10 -5.82 11.38
N ALA A 373 -3.06 -6.27 10.57
CA ALA A 373 -2.94 -6.32 9.13
C ALA A 373 -2.98 -4.92 8.49
N SER A 374 -2.12 -4.67 7.50
CA SER A 374 -2.15 -3.43 6.71
C SER A 374 -3.19 -3.46 5.60
N ASP A 375 -3.42 -4.64 4.99
CA ASP A 375 -4.31 -4.81 3.85
C ASP A 375 -5.08 -6.14 3.99
N ILE A 376 -6.38 -6.12 3.69
CA ILE A 376 -7.21 -7.30 3.44
C ILE A 376 -7.36 -7.46 1.94
N HIS A 377 -7.14 -8.65 1.42
CA HIS A 377 -7.37 -9.01 0.03
C HIS A 377 -8.44 -10.10 -0.05
N PHE A 378 -9.44 -9.89 -0.90
CA PHE A 378 -10.44 -10.88 -1.30
C PHE A 378 -10.16 -11.24 -2.76
N GLU A 379 -9.78 -12.50 -3.03
CA GLU A 379 -9.45 -12.98 -4.39
C GLU A 379 -10.55 -13.92 -4.97
N PRO A 380 -11.76 -13.42 -5.34
CA PRO A 380 -12.92 -14.24 -5.76
C PRO A 380 -12.83 -14.72 -7.22
N ARG A 381 -11.77 -15.47 -7.53
CA ARG A 381 -11.47 -16.07 -8.84
C ARG A 381 -12.63 -16.97 -9.32
N GLU A 382 -12.96 -16.97 -10.61
CA GLU A 382 -14.12 -17.70 -11.16
C GLU A 382 -13.92 -19.20 -11.35
N PHE A 383 -12.67 -19.66 -11.42
CA PHE A 383 -12.33 -21.08 -11.49
C PHE A 383 -12.56 -21.85 -10.18
N HIS A 384 -12.98 -21.16 -9.11
CA HIS A 384 -13.27 -21.73 -7.79
C HIS A 384 -14.61 -21.21 -7.26
N ASN A 385 -15.33 -22.05 -6.50
CA ASN A 385 -16.57 -21.64 -5.82
C ASN A 385 -16.31 -20.92 -4.48
N GLU A 386 -15.04 -20.65 -4.19
CA GLU A 386 -14.55 -20.04 -2.95
C GLU A 386 -13.78 -18.76 -3.24
N VAL A 387 -13.68 -17.91 -2.22
CA VAL A 387 -12.80 -16.75 -2.16
C VAL A 387 -11.69 -17.07 -1.16
N GLU A 388 -10.44 -16.89 -1.58
CA GLU A 388 -9.33 -16.82 -0.65
C GLU A 388 -9.34 -15.42 -0.01
N VAL A 389 -9.58 -15.35 1.30
CA VAL A 389 -9.49 -14.13 2.10
C VAL A 389 -8.11 -14.12 2.76
N ARG A 390 -7.35 -13.05 2.53
CA ARG A 390 -5.93 -12.96 2.85
C ARG A 390 -5.61 -11.65 3.54
N PHE A 391 -4.69 -11.67 4.49
CA PHE A 391 -4.21 -10.50 5.20
C PHE A 391 -2.73 -10.25 4.89
N ARG A 392 -2.35 -8.98 4.70
CA ARG A 392 -0.97 -8.56 4.74
C ARG A 392 -0.57 -8.20 6.17
N VAL A 393 0.36 -8.93 6.77
CA VAL A 393 0.84 -8.68 8.14
C VAL A 393 2.36 -8.62 8.14
N ASN A 394 2.93 -7.53 8.68
CA ASN A 394 4.37 -7.25 8.65
C ASN A 394 5.00 -7.30 7.23
N GLY A 395 4.20 -7.01 6.20
CA GLY A 395 4.58 -7.04 4.77
C GLY A 395 4.29 -8.37 4.05
N ASP A 396 4.35 -9.50 4.77
CA ASP A 396 4.04 -10.83 4.25
C ASP A 396 2.55 -11.02 3.99
N MET A 397 2.21 -11.92 3.05
CA MET A 397 0.82 -12.26 2.69
C MET A 397 0.41 -13.64 3.21
N TYR A 398 -0.60 -13.67 4.08
CA TYR A 398 -1.15 -14.90 4.65
C TYR A 398 -2.60 -15.10 4.28
N THR A 399 -2.96 -16.33 3.95
CA THR A 399 -4.33 -16.82 3.86
C THR A 399 -4.91 -16.85 5.28
N PHE A 400 -6.01 -16.11 5.50
CA PHE A 400 -6.79 -16.16 6.74
C PHE A 400 -7.81 -17.29 6.67
N ARG A 401 -8.53 -17.40 5.54
CA ARG A 401 -9.53 -18.45 5.33
C ARG A 401 -10.01 -18.52 3.88
N HIS A 402 -10.62 -19.65 3.56
CA HIS A 402 -11.48 -19.81 2.40
C HIS A 402 -12.94 -19.54 2.80
N MET A 403 -13.76 -19.00 1.89
CA MET A 403 -15.18 -18.71 2.12
C MET A 403 -16.02 -18.89 0.84
N PRO A 404 -17.26 -19.40 0.92
CA PRO A 404 -18.15 -19.50 -0.24
C PRO A 404 -18.35 -18.17 -0.97
N LYS A 405 -18.26 -18.21 -2.31
CA LYS A 405 -18.31 -17.01 -3.17
C LYS A 405 -19.61 -16.19 -3.04
N ALA A 406 -20.73 -16.86 -2.75
CA ALA A 406 -22.03 -16.20 -2.51
C ALA A 406 -22.03 -15.35 -1.23
N ILE A 407 -21.41 -15.82 -0.15
CA ILE A 407 -21.33 -15.13 1.15
C ILE A 407 -20.47 -13.89 1.02
N VAL A 408 -19.25 -14.04 0.49
CA VAL A 408 -18.32 -12.92 0.33
C VAL A 408 -18.87 -11.87 -0.64
N ARG A 409 -19.49 -12.29 -1.76
CA ARG A 409 -20.14 -11.35 -2.68
C ARG A 409 -21.20 -10.51 -1.95
N ARG A 410 -22.11 -11.13 -1.20
CA ARG A 410 -23.15 -10.37 -0.45
C ARG A 410 -22.55 -9.49 0.63
N ALA A 411 -21.52 -9.95 1.35
CA ALA A 411 -20.82 -9.15 2.36
C ALA A 411 -20.19 -7.89 1.76
N LEU A 412 -19.52 -8.01 0.62
CA LEU A 412 -18.93 -6.88 -0.11
C LEU A 412 -20.01 -5.94 -0.67
N PHE A 413 -21.08 -6.47 -1.26
CA PHE A 413 -22.21 -5.66 -1.76
C PHE A 413 -22.89 -4.85 -0.64
N ALA A 414 -23.18 -5.48 0.50
CA ALA A 414 -23.80 -4.82 1.65
C ALA A 414 -22.86 -3.78 2.28
N ALA A 415 -21.61 -4.15 2.57
CA ALA A 415 -20.64 -3.25 3.17
C ALA A 415 -20.37 -2.01 2.29
N TYR A 416 -20.23 -2.19 0.98
CA TYR A 416 -20.09 -1.05 0.08
C TYR A 416 -21.35 -0.18 0.08
N SER A 417 -22.54 -0.75 -0.11
CA SER A 417 -23.77 0.03 -0.27
C SER A 417 -24.24 0.74 1.02
N ASP A 418 -23.95 0.17 2.19
CA ASP A 418 -24.39 0.69 3.49
C ASP A 418 -23.34 1.60 4.18
N LEU A 419 -22.03 1.38 3.93
CA LEU A 419 -20.94 2.08 4.65
C LEU A 419 -20.18 3.11 3.79
N VAL A 420 -20.26 3.04 2.47
CA VAL A 420 -19.63 4.03 1.59
C VAL A 420 -20.41 5.34 1.64
N GLN A 421 -19.69 6.44 1.83
CA GLN A 421 -20.30 7.78 1.84
C GLN A 421 -20.82 8.14 0.44
N ARG A 422 -21.98 8.81 0.36
CA ARG A 422 -22.67 9.14 -0.91
C ARG A 422 -21.90 10.05 -1.88
N ASN A 423 -20.71 10.52 -1.48
CA ASN A 423 -19.85 11.44 -2.22
C ASN A 423 -18.53 10.78 -2.66
N THR A 424 -18.45 9.45 -2.76
CA THR A 424 -17.24 8.75 -3.26
C THR A 424 -17.20 8.60 -4.78
N ASN A 425 -15.98 8.48 -5.30
CA ASN A 425 -15.62 8.62 -6.72
C ASN A 425 -16.10 7.50 -7.65
N SER A 426 -16.90 6.55 -7.16
CA SER A 426 -17.22 5.31 -7.88
C SER A 426 -18.68 4.86 -7.68
N GLY A 427 -19.54 5.79 -7.27
CA GLY A 427 -20.98 5.56 -7.09
C GLY A 427 -21.33 4.83 -5.78
N ASN A 428 -22.64 4.72 -5.53
CA ASN A 428 -23.22 4.29 -4.25
C ASN A 428 -23.53 2.79 -4.17
N SER A 429 -22.97 1.96 -5.06
CA SER A 429 -23.19 0.51 -5.11
C SER A 429 -21.96 -0.22 -5.63
N PHE A 430 -21.74 -1.45 -5.16
CA PHE A 430 -20.62 -2.28 -5.61
C PHE A 430 -20.87 -2.81 -7.03
N GLN A 431 -19.87 -2.70 -7.90
CA GLN A 431 -19.91 -3.10 -9.31
C GLN A 431 -18.67 -3.94 -9.65
N PRO A 432 -18.74 -5.28 -9.54
CA PRO A 432 -17.63 -6.19 -9.86
C PRO A 432 -17.03 -6.04 -11.26
N THR A 433 -17.76 -5.41 -12.20
CA THR A 433 -17.37 -5.17 -13.58
C THR A 433 -16.61 -3.85 -13.79
N ALA A 434 -16.45 -3.02 -12.76
CA ALA A 434 -15.86 -1.68 -12.86
C ALA A 434 -14.75 -1.47 -11.80
N PRO A 435 -13.69 -0.71 -12.12
CA PRO A 435 -12.77 -0.21 -11.10
C PRO A 435 -13.51 0.73 -10.13
N GLN A 436 -13.35 0.53 -8.82
CA GLN A 436 -13.96 1.40 -7.80
C GLN A 436 -12.99 1.74 -6.67
N SER A 437 -13.12 2.95 -6.13
CA SER A 437 -12.31 3.49 -5.03
C SER A 437 -13.20 4.24 -4.03
N ALA A 438 -13.11 3.90 -2.75
CA ALA A 438 -13.90 4.51 -1.69
C ALA A 438 -13.14 4.59 -0.36
N MET A 439 -13.54 5.52 0.51
CA MET A 439 -13.10 5.61 1.91
C MET A 439 -14.28 5.29 2.83
N ILE A 440 -14.10 4.30 3.71
CA ILE A 440 -15.15 3.81 4.61
C ILE A 440 -14.65 3.93 6.06
N PRO A 441 -15.15 4.87 6.87
CA PRO A 441 -14.88 4.90 8.30
C PRO A 441 -15.68 3.81 9.01
N LEU A 442 -15.00 2.90 9.71
CA LEU A 442 -15.61 1.82 10.48
C LEU A 442 -15.11 1.88 11.93
N VAL A 443 -16.04 1.80 12.89
CA VAL A 443 -15.68 1.63 14.31
C VAL A 443 -15.48 0.14 14.58
N VAL A 444 -14.29 -0.21 15.04
CA VAL A 444 -13.78 -1.55 15.30
C VAL A 444 -13.50 -1.64 16.80
N LYS A 445 -14.47 -2.16 17.57
CA LYS A 445 -14.49 -2.14 19.05
C LYS A 445 -14.40 -0.71 19.61
N THR A 446 -13.21 -0.25 19.99
CA THR A 446 -12.93 1.10 20.51
C THR A 446 -12.32 2.04 19.47
N ASP A 447 -11.84 1.50 18.36
CA ASP A 447 -10.93 2.18 17.45
C ASP A 447 -11.68 2.59 16.18
N THR A 448 -11.36 3.76 15.62
CA THR A 448 -11.86 4.15 14.29
C THR A 448 -10.82 3.72 13.25
N VAL A 449 -11.20 2.79 12.37
CA VAL A 449 -10.39 2.35 11.23
C VAL A 449 -10.99 2.92 9.95
N ASN A 450 -10.19 3.67 9.20
CA ASN A 450 -10.55 4.13 7.86
C ASN A 450 -10.12 3.08 6.84
N LEU A 451 -11.09 2.41 6.20
CA LEU A 451 -10.82 1.44 5.15
C LEU A 451 -10.73 2.16 3.80
N ARG A 452 -9.54 2.15 3.19
CA ARG A 452 -9.35 2.56 1.79
C ARG A 452 -9.67 1.36 0.90
N TRP A 453 -10.88 1.35 0.33
CA TRP A 453 -11.38 0.32 -0.58
C TRP A 453 -10.82 0.55 -1.99
N GLN A 454 -10.30 -0.50 -2.60
CA GLN A 454 -10.02 -0.58 -4.03
C GLN A 454 -10.55 -1.92 -4.58
N SER A 455 -11.23 -1.87 -5.72
CA SER A 455 -11.68 -3.09 -6.42
C SER A 455 -11.57 -2.94 -7.92
N SER A 456 -11.37 -4.06 -8.63
CA SER A 456 -11.20 -4.07 -10.09
C SER A 456 -11.71 -5.38 -10.71
N PRO A 457 -12.22 -5.35 -11.96
CA PRO A 457 -12.56 -6.54 -12.70
C PRO A 457 -11.30 -7.33 -13.10
N LEU A 458 -11.42 -8.65 -13.18
CA LEU A 458 -10.39 -9.58 -13.64
C LEU A 458 -10.93 -10.46 -14.78
N VAL A 459 -10.04 -11.09 -15.55
CA VAL A 459 -10.39 -12.01 -16.67
C VAL A 459 -11.24 -13.21 -16.21
N GLY A 460 -11.24 -13.53 -14.92
CA GLY A 460 -12.15 -14.50 -14.30
C GLY A 460 -12.60 -14.01 -12.93
N GLY A 461 -13.40 -12.94 -12.92
CA GLY A 461 -14.04 -12.39 -11.71
C GLY A 461 -13.62 -10.95 -11.41
N TYR A 462 -13.20 -10.70 -10.17
CA TYR A 462 -12.80 -9.38 -9.66
C TYR A 462 -11.81 -9.56 -8.51
N ASP A 463 -11.15 -8.47 -8.10
CA ASP A 463 -10.39 -8.36 -6.84
C ASP A 463 -11.04 -7.30 -5.95
N VAL A 464 -10.95 -7.46 -4.62
CA VAL A 464 -11.15 -6.36 -3.68
C VAL A 464 -10.02 -6.34 -2.66
N THR A 465 -9.38 -5.18 -2.55
CA THR A 465 -8.34 -4.89 -1.57
C THR A 465 -8.80 -3.75 -0.66
N LEU A 466 -8.74 -3.94 0.66
CA LEU A 466 -9.03 -2.93 1.68
C LEU A 466 -7.77 -2.62 2.46
N ARG A 467 -7.25 -1.40 2.39
CA ARG A 467 -6.17 -0.96 3.30
C ARG A 467 -6.76 -0.43 4.60
N LEU A 468 -6.25 -0.90 5.72
CA LEU A 468 -6.61 -0.43 7.06
C LEU A 468 -5.73 0.79 7.39
N LEU A 469 -6.36 1.93 7.65
CA LEU A 469 -5.71 3.17 8.07
C LEU A 469 -6.24 3.60 9.44
N ASP A 470 -5.38 4.21 10.26
CA ASP A 470 -5.77 4.81 11.54
C ASP A 470 -6.70 6.01 11.26
N GLY A 471 -7.94 5.94 11.77
CA GLY A 471 -8.93 7.01 11.69
C GLY A 471 -9.11 7.77 13.00
N ASN A 472 -8.26 7.55 14.02
CA ASN A 472 -8.44 8.10 15.35
C ASN A 472 -7.88 9.52 15.50
N PHE A 473 -8.66 10.52 15.09
CA PHE A 473 -8.33 11.94 15.26
C PHE A 473 -8.19 12.40 16.72
N LYS A 474 -8.68 11.63 17.71
CA LYS A 474 -8.61 12.00 19.13
C LYS A 474 -7.36 11.47 19.82
N ASN A 475 -7.07 10.18 19.65
CA ASN A 475 -5.94 9.49 20.25
C ASN A 475 -4.92 9.10 19.15
N PHE A 476 -4.54 10.08 18.33
CA PHE A 476 -3.60 9.84 17.23
C PHE A 476 -2.22 9.44 17.77
N ASN A 477 -1.57 8.47 17.13
CA ASN A 477 -0.19 8.10 17.43
C ASN A 477 0.74 8.52 16.28
N VAL A 478 1.96 8.96 16.62
CA VAL A 478 3.02 9.32 15.66
C VAL A 478 4.26 8.48 15.98
N LEU A 479 4.59 7.55 15.08
CA LEU A 479 5.84 6.79 15.15
C LEU A 479 7.00 7.74 14.82
N LEU A 480 7.96 7.91 15.73
CA LEU A 480 9.11 8.80 15.52
C LEU A 480 10.25 8.06 14.79
N PRO A 481 11.17 8.75 14.09
CA PRO A 481 12.19 8.11 13.24
C PRO A 481 13.11 7.13 14.02
N LYS A 482 13.44 7.46 15.27
CA LYS A 482 14.17 6.57 16.20
C LYS A 482 13.47 5.21 16.41
N ASP A 483 12.14 5.20 16.38
CA ASP A 483 11.30 4.02 16.62
C ASP A 483 10.93 3.30 15.31
N MET A 484 11.21 3.91 14.15
CA MET A 484 11.22 3.24 12.83
C MET A 484 12.53 2.46 12.61
N GLY A 485 13.59 2.84 13.33
CA GLY A 485 14.95 2.35 13.17
C GLY A 485 15.79 3.17 12.18
N PHE A 486 15.68 4.49 12.15
CA PHE A 486 16.78 5.30 11.60
C PHE A 486 17.97 5.25 12.58
N GLU A 487 19.18 5.04 12.06
CA GLU A 487 20.41 4.98 12.89
C GLU A 487 20.92 6.39 13.25
N GLN A 488 21.80 6.52 14.25
CA GLN A 488 22.10 7.82 14.87
C GLN A 488 22.52 8.92 13.88
N SER A 489 23.46 8.69 12.95
CA SER A 489 23.86 9.73 11.99
C SER A 489 22.77 10.10 10.98
N GLN A 490 21.72 9.28 10.84
CA GLN A 490 20.50 9.63 10.11
C GLN A 490 19.53 10.43 10.97
N LEU A 491 19.42 10.13 12.27
CA LEU A 491 18.66 10.92 13.23
C LEU A 491 19.24 12.33 13.39
N ASP A 492 20.57 12.45 13.44
CA ASP A 492 21.28 13.74 13.50
C ASP A 492 20.99 14.58 12.23
N LEU A 493 21.04 13.95 11.04
CA LEU A 493 20.67 14.62 9.79
C LEU A 493 19.18 15.02 9.80
N ILE A 494 18.28 14.11 10.18
CA ILE A 494 16.83 14.37 10.31
C ILE A 494 16.54 15.55 11.24
N ASP A 495 17.21 15.65 12.39
CA ASP A 495 16.99 16.77 13.31
C ASP A 495 17.36 18.10 12.67
N THR A 496 18.49 18.18 11.95
CA THR A 496 18.86 19.40 11.22
C THR A 496 17.87 19.81 10.12
N LEU A 497 17.05 18.89 9.60
CA LEU A 497 15.98 19.21 8.62
C LEU A 497 14.78 19.94 9.25
N ASN A 498 14.78 20.18 10.55
CA ASN A 498 13.76 20.95 11.26
C ASN A 498 14.13 22.43 11.47
N TYR A 499 15.35 22.84 11.12
CA TYR A 499 15.87 24.20 11.33
C TYR A 499 16.24 24.91 10.01
N VAL A 500 15.81 24.35 8.87
CA VAL A 500 16.01 24.93 7.53
C VAL A 500 14.97 26.02 7.25
N SER A 501 15.35 27.06 6.50
CA SER A 501 14.53 28.25 6.23
C SER A 501 14.21 28.43 4.73
N GLY A 502 13.84 27.33 4.08
CA GLY A 502 13.71 27.21 2.62
C GLY A 502 14.17 25.85 2.14
N GLY A 503 14.16 25.64 0.82
CA GLY A 503 14.67 24.41 0.19
C GLY A 503 13.78 23.16 0.32
N ILE A 504 14.12 22.13 -0.45
CA ILE A 504 13.38 20.87 -0.55
C ILE A 504 13.98 19.73 0.28
N THR A 505 13.11 18.86 0.82
CA THR A 505 13.45 17.54 1.36
C THR A 505 12.66 16.47 0.62
N ALA A 506 13.34 15.61 -0.13
CA ALA A 506 12.69 14.57 -0.95
C ALA A 506 12.92 13.16 -0.38
N LEU A 507 11.84 12.46 0.00
CA LEU A 507 11.89 11.06 0.43
C LEU A 507 11.42 10.12 -0.68
N THR A 508 12.17 9.03 -0.92
CA THR A 508 11.97 8.18 -2.09
C THR A 508 11.96 6.68 -1.76
N GLY A 509 11.74 5.84 -2.78
CA GLY A 509 11.50 4.41 -2.66
C GLY A 509 10.13 3.97 -3.18
N GLU A 510 9.88 2.66 -3.11
CA GLU A 510 8.69 1.98 -3.64
C GLU A 510 7.38 2.30 -2.88
N THR A 511 6.25 1.77 -3.36
CA THR A 511 4.95 1.89 -2.69
C THR A 511 4.95 1.06 -1.42
N GLY A 512 4.50 1.62 -0.30
CA GLY A 512 4.52 0.95 1.00
C GLY A 512 5.86 1.03 1.75
N SER A 513 6.87 1.76 1.26
CA SER A 513 8.17 1.90 1.95
C SER A 513 8.19 2.80 3.20
N GLY A 514 7.03 3.30 3.63
CA GLY A 514 6.87 4.11 4.85
C GLY A 514 7.05 5.62 4.68
N LYS A 515 7.22 6.14 3.45
CA LYS A 515 7.48 7.57 3.17
C LYS A 515 6.47 8.51 3.86
N THR A 516 5.18 8.23 3.74
CA THR A 516 4.09 9.00 4.39
C THR A 516 4.26 9.04 5.91
N THR A 517 4.66 7.93 6.52
CA THR A 517 4.92 7.82 7.96
C THR A 517 6.13 8.67 8.37
N THR A 518 7.20 8.67 7.56
CA THR A 518 8.39 9.50 7.80
C THR A 518 8.08 10.99 7.63
N LEU A 519 7.39 11.40 6.57
CA LEU A 519 6.92 12.80 6.39
C LEU A 519 6.03 13.27 7.55
N ARG A 520 5.06 12.45 7.96
CA ARG A 520 4.18 12.72 9.13
C ARG A 520 4.94 12.84 10.44
N ALA A 521 6.09 12.17 10.58
CA ALA A 521 6.97 12.34 11.73
C ALA A 521 7.79 13.64 11.65
N LEU A 522 8.29 14.03 10.47
CA LEU A 522 9.03 15.29 10.27
C LEU A 522 8.17 16.53 10.56
N SER A 523 6.91 16.56 10.11
CA SER A 523 6.00 17.69 10.42
C SER A 523 5.61 17.74 11.90
N TYR A 524 5.41 16.58 12.54
CA TYR A 524 5.18 16.50 13.98
C TYR A 524 6.40 16.93 14.82
N MET A 525 7.62 16.69 14.33
CA MET A 525 8.89 17.03 15.00
C MET A 525 9.33 18.50 14.85
N LEU A 526 8.61 19.32 14.06
CA LEU A 526 8.98 20.71 13.83
C LEU A 526 9.01 21.51 15.15
N PRO A 527 10.14 22.17 15.51
CA PRO A 527 10.24 23.05 16.68
C PRO A 527 9.21 24.15 16.65
N ASP A 528 8.68 24.48 17.82
CA ASP A 528 7.70 25.55 18.03
C ASP A 528 6.46 25.43 17.11
N ARG A 529 6.04 24.19 16.79
CA ARG A 529 4.93 23.91 15.86
C ARG A 529 3.61 24.60 16.20
N GLU A 530 3.35 24.87 17.47
CA GLU A 530 2.19 25.62 17.95
C GLU A 530 2.24 27.12 17.62
N LEU A 531 3.40 27.63 17.21
CA LEU A 531 3.61 28.98 16.69
C LEU A 531 3.71 29.02 15.16
N LYS A 532 3.64 27.88 14.47
CA LYS A 532 3.91 27.73 13.03
C LYS A 532 2.70 27.21 12.24
N LYS A 533 2.44 27.82 11.10
CA LYS A 533 1.36 27.48 10.19
C LYS A 533 1.79 26.39 9.21
N GLN A 534 1.67 25.14 9.66
CA GLN A 534 1.96 23.96 8.83
C GLN A 534 0.81 23.56 7.89
N PHE A 535 1.16 23.09 6.70
CA PHE A 535 0.24 22.56 5.70
C PHE A 535 0.65 21.19 5.17
N ALA A 536 -0.34 20.41 4.72
CA ALA A 536 -0.10 19.21 3.93
C ALA A 536 -1.04 19.12 2.71
N VAL A 537 -0.61 18.45 1.64
CA VAL A 537 -1.43 18.16 0.45
C VAL A 537 -1.24 16.69 0.05
N ASN A 538 -2.32 15.91 0.07
CA ASN A 538 -2.28 14.44 -0.04
C ASN A 538 -3.37 13.90 -0.98
N GLU A 539 -3.19 12.70 -1.56
CA GLU A 539 -4.15 12.10 -2.50
C GLU A 539 -4.46 10.61 -2.23
N PRO A 540 -5.49 10.31 -1.41
CA PRO A 540 -6.07 11.19 -0.39
C PRO A 540 -5.19 11.22 0.86
N SER A 541 -5.60 11.98 1.89
CA SER A 541 -5.00 11.91 3.22
C SER A 541 -5.14 10.52 3.85
N GLU A 542 -4.02 9.91 4.24
CA GLU A 542 -4.00 8.55 4.82
C GLU A 542 -4.08 8.49 6.35
N TYR A 543 -3.80 9.58 7.08
CA TYR A 543 -3.69 9.57 8.54
C TYR A 543 -4.21 10.88 9.18
N PRO A 544 -4.70 10.86 10.44
CA PRO A 544 -4.97 12.06 11.20
C PRO A 544 -3.67 12.85 11.48
N MET A 545 -3.66 14.13 11.11
CA MET A 545 -2.56 15.07 11.38
C MET A 545 -3.09 16.38 12.00
N PRO A 546 -3.74 16.34 13.18
CA PRO A 546 -4.47 17.48 13.75
C PRO A 546 -3.59 18.66 14.22
N TRP A 547 -2.27 18.61 14.02
CA TRP A 547 -1.33 19.71 14.25
C TRP A 547 -1.05 20.56 13.00
N LEU A 548 -1.58 20.18 11.83
CA LEU A 548 -1.41 20.91 10.57
C LEU A 548 -2.71 20.98 9.75
N SER A 549 -2.71 21.81 8.72
CA SER A 549 -3.85 21.96 7.81
C SER A 549 -3.70 21.03 6.59
N ASP A 550 -4.38 19.89 6.60
CA ASP A 550 -4.24 18.83 5.59
C ASP A 550 -5.31 18.90 4.48
N TYR A 551 -4.86 19.04 3.24
CA TYR A 551 -5.68 19.17 2.04
C TYR A 551 -5.71 17.84 1.27
N SER A 552 -6.74 17.03 1.54
CA SER A 552 -6.98 15.77 0.82
C SER A 552 -7.53 16.02 -0.59
N ILE A 553 -6.66 16.00 -1.59
CA ILE A 553 -7.02 15.91 -3.01
C ILE A 553 -7.74 14.58 -3.27
N ILE A 554 -8.85 14.64 -4.00
CA ILE A 554 -9.66 13.48 -4.34
C ILE A 554 -9.65 13.29 -5.86
N ARG A 555 -8.93 12.25 -6.34
CA ARG A 555 -8.84 11.86 -7.75
C ARG A 555 -9.85 10.78 -8.11
N ARG A 556 -10.62 10.97 -9.18
CA ARG A 556 -11.58 9.97 -9.69
C ARG A 556 -10.92 8.93 -10.61
N PRO A 557 -11.45 7.70 -10.77
CA PRO A 557 -10.84 6.67 -11.64
C PRO A 557 -10.81 7.02 -13.13
N ASP A 558 -11.73 7.88 -13.57
CA ASP A 558 -11.88 8.42 -14.93
C ASP A 558 -11.05 9.69 -15.18
N GLU A 559 -10.44 10.26 -14.14
CA GLU A 559 -9.78 11.56 -14.18
C GLU A 559 -8.37 11.50 -14.77
N THR A 560 -8.10 12.36 -15.75
CA THR A 560 -6.79 12.46 -16.41
C THR A 560 -5.69 12.91 -15.45
N ASP A 561 -4.42 12.65 -15.79
CA ASP A 561 -3.28 13.16 -15.01
C ASP A 561 -3.34 14.69 -14.93
N ASP A 562 -3.68 15.38 -16.02
CA ASP A 562 -3.71 16.86 -16.06
C ASP A 562 -4.83 17.49 -15.22
N GLU A 563 -6.01 16.86 -15.12
CA GLU A 563 -7.08 17.29 -14.20
C GLU A 563 -6.67 17.11 -12.73
N ALA A 564 -6.07 15.96 -12.39
CA ALA A 564 -5.62 15.67 -11.03
C ALA A 564 -4.48 16.62 -10.60
N ASN A 565 -3.51 16.85 -11.49
CA ASN A 565 -2.40 17.78 -11.25
C ASN A 565 -2.90 19.23 -11.13
N ARG A 566 -3.97 19.61 -11.85
CA ARG A 566 -4.59 20.95 -11.72
C ARG A 566 -5.12 21.19 -10.32
N LYS A 567 -5.83 20.22 -9.70
CA LYS A 567 -6.32 20.32 -8.32
C LYS A 567 -5.18 20.55 -7.32
N TYR A 568 -4.07 19.81 -7.44
CA TYR A 568 -2.86 20.04 -6.65
C TYR A 568 -2.33 21.46 -6.83
N ALA A 569 -2.20 21.91 -8.07
CA ALA A 569 -1.64 23.21 -8.41
C ALA A 569 -2.56 24.40 -8.01
N GLU A 570 -3.88 24.20 -7.95
CA GLU A 570 -4.86 25.16 -7.41
C GLU A 570 -4.73 25.28 -5.87
N VAL A 571 -4.60 24.15 -5.17
CA VAL A 571 -4.35 24.15 -3.72
C VAL A 571 -3.01 24.79 -3.40
N ILE A 572 -1.90 24.37 -4.01
CA ILE A 572 -0.56 24.91 -3.68
C ILE A 572 -0.47 26.42 -3.92
N ARG A 573 -1.03 26.94 -5.03
CA ARG A 573 -1.10 28.40 -5.28
C ARG A 573 -1.96 29.16 -4.26
N THR A 574 -2.93 28.48 -3.65
CA THR A 574 -3.71 29.02 -2.53
C THR A 574 -2.86 29.06 -1.26
N LEU A 575 -2.12 27.98 -0.96
CA LEU A 575 -1.25 27.87 0.22
C LEU A 575 -0.12 28.92 0.23
N MET A 576 0.43 29.25 -0.95
CA MET A 576 1.38 30.37 -1.13
C MET A 576 0.84 31.74 -0.68
N ARG A 577 -0.48 31.86 -0.42
CA ARG A 577 -1.14 33.07 0.08
C ARG A 577 -1.79 32.88 1.46
N GLN A 578 -1.46 31.81 2.17
CA GLN A 578 -1.98 31.49 3.52
C GLN A 578 -0.87 31.38 4.59
N ASP A 579 0.24 32.09 4.38
CA ASP A 579 1.34 32.25 5.36
C ASP A 579 1.94 30.90 5.83
N PRO A 580 2.58 30.11 4.92
CA PRO A 580 3.00 28.73 5.22
C PRO A 580 4.41 28.62 5.84
N ASP A 581 4.56 28.07 7.05
CA ASP A 581 5.87 27.80 7.68
C ASP A 581 6.53 26.48 7.23
N ASP A 582 5.73 25.47 6.87
CA ASP A 582 6.17 24.15 6.40
C ASP A 582 5.09 23.59 5.46
N LEU A 583 5.51 23.07 4.31
CA LEU A 583 4.61 22.38 3.38
C LEU A 583 5.03 20.92 3.17
N THR A 584 4.14 19.99 3.54
CA THR A 584 4.31 18.56 3.29
C THR A 584 3.44 18.07 2.12
N ILE A 585 4.03 17.66 0.99
CA ILE A 585 3.29 17.11 -0.18
C ILE A 585 3.45 15.59 -0.24
N GLY A 586 2.34 14.85 -0.22
CA GLY A 586 2.33 13.38 -0.18
C GLY A 586 3.08 12.72 -1.33
N GLU A 587 2.90 13.21 -2.57
CA GLU A 587 3.68 12.77 -3.74
C GLU A 587 3.78 13.87 -4.81
N VAL A 588 4.95 14.08 -5.40
CA VAL A 588 5.16 14.96 -6.56
C VAL A 588 5.35 14.11 -7.82
N ARG A 589 4.44 14.25 -8.79
CA ARG A 589 4.37 13.39 -9.99
C ARG A 589 4.68 14.08 -11.31
N ASP A 590 4.47 15.40 -11.40
CA ASP A 590 4.56 16.18 -12.63
C ASP A 590 5.29 17.53 -12.44
N ARG A 591 5.62 18.16 -13.57
CA ARG A 591 6.34 19.43 -13.66
C ARG A 591 5.60 20.66 -13.12
N VAL A 592 4.26 20.70 -13.14
CA VAL A 592 3.49 21.87 -12.67
C VAL A 592 3.52 21.90 -11.15
N VAL A 593 3.35 20.75 -10.49
CA VAL A 593 3.54 20.64 -9.05
C VAL A 593 5.01 20.82 -8.67
N MET A 594 5.96 20.24 -9.42
CA MET A 594 7.40 20.43 -9.15
C MET A 594 7.84 21.91 -9.26
N GLY A 595 7.33 22.66 -10.24
CA GLY A 595 7.62 24.09 -10.39
C GLY A 595 7.11 24.92 -9.21
N LEU A 596 5.89 24.67 -8.74
CA LEU A 596 5.33 25.34 -7.55
C LEU A 596 6.08 24.96 -6.25
N VAL A 597 6.58 23.72 -6.17
CA VAL A 597 7.47 23.27 -5.08
C VAL A 597 8.79 24.02 -5.10
N ALA A 598 9.37 24.25 -6.27
CA ALA A 598 10.61 25.03 -6.41
C ALA A 598 10.39 26.51 -6.09
N GLU A 599 9.30 27.11 -6.55
CA GLU A 599 8.91 28.50 -6.24
C GLU A 599 8.76 28.72 -4.73
N LEU A 600 8.10 27.80 -4.02
CA LEU A 600 8.01 27.82 -2.55
C LEU A 600 9.38 27.63 -1.87
N ALA A 601 10.16 26.66 -2.32
CA ALA A 601 11.49 26.37 -1.77
C ALA A 601 12.47 27.54 -1.92
N LEU A 602 12.43 28.24 -3.05
CA LEU A 602 13.26 29.42 -3.35
C LEU A 602 12.77 30.70 -2.67
N THR A 603 11.48 30.78 -2.30
CA THR A 603 10.91 31.93 -1.57
C THR A 603 11.07 31.82 -0.04
N GLY A 604 11.78 30.81 0.47
CA GLY A 604 12.11 30.66 1.89
C GLY A 604 11.23 29.68 2.66
N HIS A 605 10.40 28.87 1.99
CA HIS A 605 9.51 27.91 2.62
C HIS A 605 10.09 26.49 2.55
N PRO A 606 10.31 25.79 3.68
CA PRO A 606 10.68 24.37 3.67
C PRO A 606 9.59 23.51 3.01
N VAL A 607 9.93 22.80 1.93
CA VAL A 607 9.00 21.88 1.26
C VAL A 607 9.46 20.44 1.38
N ARG A 608 8.66 19.60 2.03
CA ARG A 608 8.93 18.19 2.32
C ARG A 608 8.01 17.32 1.46
N PHE A 609 8.54 16.43 0.63
CA PHE A 609 7.70 15.64 -0.26
C PHE A 609 8.22 14.25 -0.56
N SER A 610 7.36 13.41 -1.17
CA SER A 610 7.75 12.08 -1.65
C SER A 610 7.74 11.95 -3.16
N LEU A 611 8.62 11.11 -3.71
CA LEU A 611 8.63 10.73 -5.13
C LEU A 611 9.13 9.30 -5.32
N HIS A 612 8.84 8.69 -6.46
CA HIS A 612 9.28 7.31 -6.75
C HIS A 612 10.63 7.27 -7.51
N ALA A 613 11.70 6.96 -6.78
CA ALA A 613 13.05 6.68 -7.30
C ALA A 613 13.66 5.46 -6.59
N SER A 614 14.78 4.96 -7.12
CA SER A 614 15.46 3.74 -6.65
C SER A 614 16.68 3.98 -5.75
N ASP A 615 17.31 5.15 -5.86
CA ASP A 615 18.39 5.65 -5.00
C ASP A 615 18.46 7.19 -5.02
N VAL A 616 19.29 7.77 -4.14
CA VAL A 616 19.52 9.23 -4.04
C VAL A 616 19.82 9.89 -5.39
N ILE A 617 20.65 9.27 -6.24
CA ILE A 617 21.05 9.83 -7.53
C ILE A 617 19.89 9.75 -8.52
N ALA A 618 19.17 8.62 -8.55
CA ALA A 618 17.98 8.45 -9.37
C ALA A 618 16.86 9.43 -8.99
N ALA A 619 16.78 9.87 -7.72
CA ALA A 619 15.86 10.91 -7.28
C ALA A 619 16.23 12.29 -7.85
N VAL A 620 17.50 12.68 -7.76
CA VAL A 620 18.00 13.94 -8.35
C VAL A 620 17.82 13.94 -9.88
N MET A 621 18.20 12.84 -10.56
CA MET A 621 17.96 12.65 -12.00
C MET A 621 16.48 12.72 -12.38
N ARG A 622 15.58 12.24 -11.51
CA ARG A 622 14.12 12.30 -11.74
C ARG A 622 13.56 13.70 -11.55
N MET A 623 14.11 14.52 -10.66
CA MET A 623 13.75 15.94 -10.54
C MET A 623 14.22 16.73 -11.77
N ALA A 624 15.48 16.55 -12.19
CA ALA A 624 16.10 17.20 -13.34
C ALA A 624 15.55 16.81 -14.74
N GLY A 625 14.52 15.96 -14.83
CA GLY A 625 14.15 15.32 -16.09
C GLY A 625 12.81 14.57 -16.08
N GLY A 626 12.63 13.71 -17.09
CA GLY A 626 11.44 12.90 -17.26
C GLY A 626 10.13 13.72 -17.27
N ARG A 627 9.31 13.51 -16.24
CA ARG A 627 8.04 14.22 -16.03
C ARG A 627 8.12 15.45 -15.10
N LEU A 628 9.21 15.61 -14.32
CA LEU A 628 9.32 16.70 -13.33
C LEU A 628 10.05 17.93 -13.90
N GLN A 629 11.07 17.71 -14.75
CA GLN A 629 11.66 18.75 -15.62
C GLN A 629 12.16 20.02 -14.91
N LEU A 630 12.62 19.90 -13.65
CA LEU A 630 13.18 21.03 -12.92
C LEU A 630 14.48 21.52 -13.59
N PRO A 631 14.73 22.85 -13.68
CA PRO A 631 16.00 23.40 -14.15
C PRO A 631 17.19 22.84 -13.35
N ILE A 632 18.31 22.60 -14.04
CA ILE A 632 19.47 21.92 -13.45
C ILE A 632 20.29 22.87 -12.57
N ASP A 633 20.25 24.15 -12.89
CA ASP A 633 20.78 25.30 -12.17
C ASP A 633 20.02 25.58 -10.88
N GLU A 634 18.68 25.49 -10.88
CA GLU A 634 17.88 25.49 -9.64
C GLU A 634 18.24 24.28 -8.77
N LEU A 635 18.25 23.07 -9.35
CA LEU A 635 18.52 21.83 -8.62
C LEU A 635 19.96 21.74 -8.08
N ALA A 636 20.92 22.39 -8.74
CA ALA A 636 22.32 22.48 -8.33
C ALA A 636 22.61 23.70 -7.43
N SER A 637 21.62 24.54 -7.10
CA SER A 637 21.85 25.71 -6.26
C SER A 637 22.04 25.33 -4.78
N GLU A 638 22.97 26.01 -4.11
CA GLU A 638 23.30 25.76 -2.71
C GLU A 638 22.10 26.11 -1.81
N GLY A 639 21.79 25.23 -0.85
CA GLY A 639 20.63 25.38 0.03
C GLY A 639 19.28 24.97 -0.58
N PHE A 640 19.17 24.78 -1.91
CA PHE A 640 17.91 24.33 -2.51
C PHE A 640 17.59 22.88 -2.13
N ILE A 641 18.57 21.97 -2.07
CA ILE A 641 18.35 20.59 -1.60
C ILE A 641 18.83 20.44 -0.15
N ASN A 642 17.90 20.40 0.81
CA ASN A 642 18.21 20.17 2.23
C ASN A 642 18.61 18.72 2.50
N ALA A 643 17.87 17.77 1.90
CA ALA A 643 18.21 16.35 1.85
C ALA A 643 17.43 15.58 0.78
N VAL A 644 18.01 14.47 0.33
CA VAL A 644 17.37 13.41 -0.45
C VAL A 644 17.53 12.09 0.29
N GLY A 645 16.44 11.36 0.49
CA GLY A 645 16.44 10.02 1.10
C GLY A 645 15.77 8.98 0.23
N ASN A 646 16.10 7.72 0.45
CA ASN A 646 15.47 6.57 -0.17
C ASN A 646 15.29 5.47 0.88
N GLN A 647 14.09 4.93 1.01
CA GLN A 647 13.71 4.00 2.10
C GLN A 647 12.95 2.78 1.62
N LYS A 648 13.05 1.69 2.38
CA LYS A 648 12.33 0.41 2.24
C LYS A 648 11.97 -0.13 3.63
N LEU A 649 10.79 -0.71 3.79
CA LEU A 649 10.46 -1.48 5.00
C LEU A 649 10.99 -2.91 4.85
N ILE A 650 11.70 -3.39 5.88
CA ILE A 650 12.24 -4.75 5.93
C ILE A 650 11.68 -5.45 7.19
N PRO A 651 11.11 -6.68 7.08
CA PRO A 651 10.61 -7.41 8.24
C PRO A 651 11.71 -7.64 9.29
N ALA A 652 11.49 -7.19 10.52
CA ALA A 652 12.37 -7.48 11.65
C ALA A 652 12.19 -8.93 12.12
N LEU A 653 13.26 -9.54 12.60
CA LEU A 653 13.25 -10.92 13.13
C LEU A 653 12.54 -11.01 14.49
N CYS A 654 12.02 -12.19 14.82
CA CYS A 654 11.59 -12.50 16.18
C CYS A 654 12.78 -12.93 17.05
N ASP A 655 13.08 -12.14 18.08
CA ASP A 655 14.21 -12.35 18.99
C ASP A 655 14.16 -13.66 19.79
N HIS A 656 12.98 -14.28 19.91
CA HIS A 656 12.78 -15.51 20.70
C HIS A 656 12.97 -16.79 19.89
N CYS A 657 13.06 -16.71 18.56
CA CYS A 657 13.13 -17.91 17.71
C CYS A 657 13.99 -17.76 16.44
N LYS A 658 14.62 -16.60 16.18
CA LYS A 658 15.57 -16.43 15.08
C LYS A 658 16.74 -17.43 15.20
N LEU A 659 17.11 -18.05 14.09
CA LEU A 659 18.16 -19.07 14.03
C LEU A 659 19.51 -18.41 13.73
N PRO A 660 20.65 -18.92 14.21
CA PRO A 660 21.96 -18.47 13.75
C PRO A 660 22.07 -18.56 12.22
N ALA A 661 22.65 -17.57 11.57
CA ALA A 661 22.81 -17.58 10.12
C ALA A 661 23.70 -18.74 9.64
N GLU A 662 24.67 -19.15 10.46
CA GLU A 662 25.63 -20.21 10.15
C GLU A 662 25.01 -21.61 10.12
N ASP A 663 23.83 -21.80 10.74
CA ASP A 663 23.04 -23.04 10.69
C ASP A 663 22.12 -23.14 9.46
N VAL A 664 21.88 -22.02 8.76
CA VAL A 664 20.78 -21.86 7.79
C VAL A 664 21.24 -21.41 6.41
N MET A 665 22.28 -20.59 6.32
CA MET A 665 22.75 -20.02 5.05
C MET A 665 23.74 -20.94 4.31
N PRO A 666 23.80 -20.89 2.97
CA PRO A 666 24.88 -21.50 2.22
C PRO A 666 26.24 -20.93 2.66
N ALA A 667 27.24 -21.81 2.85
CA ALA A 667 28.60 -21.40 3.24
C ALA A 667 29.21 -20.35 2.28
N MET A 668 28.87 -20.41 0.99
CA MET A 668 29.27 -19.44 -0.03
C MET A 668 28.72 -18.02 0.23
N ASP A 669 27.44 -17.89 0.64
CA ASP A 669 26.88 -16.57 0.99
C ASP A 669 27.57 -16.00 2.23
N LEU A 670 27.84 -16.84 3.23
CA LEU A 670 28.55 -16.46 4.47
C LEU A 670 30.01 -16.07 4.19
N GLU A 671 30.69 -16.78 3.28
CA GLU A 671 32.05 -16.44 2.84
C GLU A 671 32.09 -15.10 2.09
N ILE A 672 31.12 -14.85 1.19
CA ILE A 672 30.99 -13.54 0.53
C ILE A 672 30.75 -12.44 1.56
N LEU A 673 29.87 -12.66 2.55
CA LEU A 673 29.61 -11.68 3.62
C LEU A 673 30.89 -11.32 4.39
N ARG A 674 31.67 -12.32 4.82
CA ARG A 674 32.95 -12.10 5.52
C ARG A 674 34.00 -11.42 4.63
N ASN A 675 34.22 -11.94 3.42
CA ASN A 675 35.37 -11.57 2.58
C ASN A 675 35.16 -10.31 1.73
N LYS A 676 33.91 -9.93 1.43
CA LYS A 676 33.56 -8.81 0.54
C LYS A 676 33.02 -7.58 1.27
N PHE A 677 32.57 -7.75 2.51
CA PHE A 677 31.96 -6.69 3.32
C PHE A 677 32.51 -6.62 4.75
N GLY A 678 33.47 -7.48 5.11
CA GLY A 678 34.09 -7.50 6.44
C GLY A 678 33.14 -7.78 7.62
N VAL A 679 31.92 -8.30 7.38
CA VAL A 679 30.91 -8.45 8.44
C VAL A 679 31.06 -9.77 9.22
N ASP A 680 30.91 -9.66 10.54
CA ASP A 680 30.88 -10.80 11.46
C ASP A 680 29.56 -11.58 11.32
N THR A 681 29.66 -12.78 10.73
CA THR A 681 28.52 -13.69 10.51
C THR A 681 28.03 -14.38 11.78
N THR A 682 28.84 -14.47 12.83
CA THR A 682 28.48 -15.21 14.07
C THR A 682 27.33 -14.54 14.82
N ARG A 683 27.08 -13.26 14.52
CA ARG A 683 26.02 -12.40 15.08
C ARG A 683 24.80 -12.29 14.18
N MET A 684 24.88 -12.80 12.96
CA MET A 684 23.79 -12.79 11.99
C MET A 684 22.76 -13.86 12.33
N ALA A 685 21.50 -13.60 12.01
CA ALA A 685 20.40 -14.52 12.27
C ALA A 685 19.44 -14.58 11.09
N CYS A 686 18.84 -15.74 10.87
CA CYS A 686 17.81 -15.99 9.87
C CYS A 686 16.44 -16.23 10.49
N ARG A 687 15.39 -16.10 9.68
CA ARG A 687 14.00 -16.29 10.07
C ARG A 687 13.69 -17.76 10.28
N ASN A 688 13.24 -18.10 11.48
CA ASN A 688 12.52 -19.34 11.72
C ASN A 688 11.09 -19.23 11.17
N TYR A 689 10.79 -19.96 10.10
CA TYR A 689 9.47 -19.92 9.45
C TYR A 689 8.37 -20.68 10.22
N ASP A 690 8.72 -21.54 11.17
CA ASP A 690 7.75 -22.25 12.02
C ASP A 690 7.30 -21.39 13.21
N GLY A 691 8.05 -20.32 13.51
CA GLY A 691 7.76 -19.31 14.52
C GLY A 691 7.81 -19.84 15.96
N CYS A 692 7.28 -19.04 16.88
CA CYS A 692 7.11 -19.41 18.29
C CYS A 692 5.92 -18.66 18.90
N GLN A 693 5.60 -18.93 20.17
CA GLN A 693 4.54 -18.27 20.95
C GLN A 693 4.61 -16.72 20.99
N HIS A 694 5.75 -16.11 20.62
CA HIS A 694 5.96 -14.66 20.61
C HIS A 694 5.86 -14.01 19.21
N CYS A 695 5.60 -14.78 18.15
CA CYS A 695 5.50 -14.26 16.78
C CYS A 695 4.60 -15.06 15.82
N ARG A 696 4.08 -16.22 16.24
CA ARG A 696 3.10 -16.96 15.45
C ARG A 696 1.79 -16.18 15.42
N LEU A 697 1.21 -16.04 14.24
CA LEU A 697 -0.12 -15.50 14.04
C LEU A 697 -1.05 -16.69 13.84
N ASP A 698 -1.61 -17.21 14.94
CA ASP A 698 -2.41 -18.44 14.91
C ASP A 698 -3.62 -18.28 13.97
N GLY A 699 -3.94 -19.35 13.23
CA GLY A 699 -4.98 -19.31 12.19
C GLY A 699 -4.56 -18.65 10.87
N LEU A 700 -3.40 -17.98 10.79
CA LEU A 700 -2.86 -17.46 9.53
C LEU A 700 -1.80 -18.40 8.93
N PHE A 701 -1.92 -18.67 7.64
CA PHE A 701 -1.04 -19.59 6.91
C PHE A 701 -0.56 -18.99 5.59
N THR A 702 0.59 -19.45 5.10
CA THR A 702 0.99 -19.26 3.70
C THR A 702 0.18 -20.20 2.79
N ARG A 703 0.08 -19.88 1.49
CA ARG A 703 -0.55 -20.78 0.49
C ARG A 703 0.07 -22.18 0.43
N ASN A 704 1.30 -22.36 0.95
CA ASN A 704 2.00 -23.63 1.02
C ASN A 704 1.82 -24.34 2.38
N GLY A 705 0.80 -23.95 3.16
CA GLY A 705 0.44 -24.57 4.44
C GLY A 705 1.35 -24.23 5.63
N LYS A 706 2.49 -23.54 5.43
CA LYS A 706 3.34 -23.09 6.54
C LYS A 706 2.64 -22.01 7.36
N VAL A 707 2.77 -22.08 8.69
CA VAL A 707 2.25 -21.07 9.63
C VAL A 707 2.82 -19.68 9.37
N ALA A 708 2.06 -18.65 9.73
CA ALA A 708 2.55 -17.28 9.79
C ALA A 708 3.40 -17.05 11.04
N GLY A 709 4.68 -16.68 10.86
CA GLY A 709 5.56 -16.39 12.00
C GLY A 709 7.02 -16.05 11.64
N GLY A 710 7.85 -15.92 12.67
CA GLY A 710 9.29 -15.68 12.57
C GLY A 710 9.72 -14.20 12.50
N THR A 711 8.78 -13.29 12.23
CA THR A 711 9.01 -11.84 12.09
C THR A 711 8.18 -11.02 13.08
N LYS A 712 8.57 -9.75 13.25
CA LYS A 712 7.88 -8.70 14.01
C LYS A 712 7.61 -7.50 13.07
N ARG A 713 7.14 -6.37 13.62
CA ARG A 713 6.94 -5.10 12.90
C ARG A 713 8.17 -4.76 12.04
N PRO A 714 8.01 -4.39 10.75
CA PRO A 714 9.13 -4.00 9.90
C PRO A 714 9.91 -2.79 10.44
N SER A 715 11.20 -2.74 10.14
CA SER A 715 12.07 -1.58 10.36
C SER A 715 12.39 -0.91 9.02
N VAL A 716 12.62 0.41 9.04
CA VAL A 716 13.12 1.16 7.89
C VAL A 716 14.59 0.83 7.66
N ALA A 717 14.93 0.34 6.47
CA ALA A 717 16.27 0.53 5.91
C ALA A 717 16.21 1.75 4.99
N ALA A 718 17.16 2.67 5.14
CA ALA A 718 17.20 3.90 4.36
C ALA A 718 18.62 4.40 4.14
N GLU A 719 18.82 5.04 2.99
CA GLU A 719 19.90 6.00 2.75
C GLU A 719 19.32 7.42 2.86
N LEU A 720 20.13 8.35 3.36
CA LEU A 720 19.74 9.75 3.52
C LEU A 720 20.98 10.61 3.29
N TYR A 721 20.85 11.65 2.48
CA TYR A 721 21.97 12.45 2.03
C TYR A 721 21.65 13.94 1.99
N ARG A 722 22.59 14.77 2.47
CA ARG A 722 22.61 16.21 2.25
C ARG A 722 23.70 16.52 1.22
N PRO A 723 23.36 17.05 0.03
CA PRO A 723 24.35 17.44 -0.97
C PRO A 723 25.42 18.39 -0.43
N THR A 724 26.68 18.12 -0.80
CA THR A 724 27.79 19.06 -0.64
C THR A 724 27.92 19.98 -1.87
N PRO A 725 28.65 21.11 -1.79
CA PRO A 725 28.89 21.96 -2.97
C PRO A 725 29.54 21.21 -4.14
N GLU A 726 30.46 20.27 -3.87
CA GLU A 726 31.10 19.45 -4.89
C GLU A 726 30.12 18.46 -5.54
N PHE A 727 29.17 17.91 -4.77
CA PHE A 727 28.09 17.10 -5.33
C PHE A 727 27.20 17.93 -6.26
N LEU A 728 26.85 19.15 -5.83
CA LEU A 728 26.00 20.08 -6.59
C LEU A 728 26.69 20.55 -7.89
N GLU A 729 28.01 20.81 -7.87
CA GLU A 729 28.81 21.03 -9.09
C GLU A 729 28.59 19.91 -10.11
N ARG A 730 28.71 18.64 -9.68
CA ARG A 730 28.50 17.47 -10.56
C ARG A 730 27.05 17.30 -10.99
N VAL A 731 26.07 17.75 -10.21
CA VAL A 731 24.66 17.83 -10.66
C VAL A 731 24.50 18.88 -11.76
N GLY A 732 25.09 20.07 -11.61
CA GLY A 732 25.11 21.12 -12.63
C GLY A 732 25.72 20.67 -13.96
N GLU A 733 26.88 20.00 -13.90
CA GLU A 733 27.53 19.34 -15.05
C GLU A 733 26.74 18.15 -15.63
N ARG A 734 25.78 17.61 -14.87
CA ARG A 734 25.10 16.32 -15.11
C ARG A 734 26.04 15.10 -15.08
N ASP A 735 27.20 15.17 -14.41
CA ASP A 735 28.02 13.99 -14.08
C ASP A 735 27.42 13.22 -12.90
N TRP A 736 26.37 12.45 -13.20
CA TRP A 736 25.72 11.54 -12.23
C TRP A 736 26.68 10.49 -11.66
N ALA A 737 27.77 10.17 -12.35
CA ALA A 737 28.79 9.26 -11.84
C ALA A 737 29.73 9.98 -10.85
N GLY A 738 30.05 11.25 -11.08
CA GLY A 738 30.77 12.14 -10.17
C GLY A 738 29.98 12.42 -8.90
N ALA A 739 28.73 12.85 -9.02
CA ALA A 739 27.82 13.01 -7.89
C ALA A 739 27.73 11.72 -7.05
N ARG A 740 27.61 10.55 -7.71
CA ARG A 740 27.66 9.26 -7.01
C ARG A 740 29.01 8.96 -6.35
N ARG A 741 30.14 9.28 -7.00
CA ARG A 741 31.50 9.10 -6.41
C ARG A 741 31.69 9.95 -5.15
N ILE A 742 31.19 11.19 -5.15
CA ILE A 742 31.28 12.12 -4.01
C ILE A 742 30.48 11.58 -2.82
N TRP A 743 29.15 11.45 -2.97
CA TRP A 743 28.25 10.94 -1.92
C TRP A 743 28.73 9.60 -1.32
N ARG A 744 29.11 8.64 -2.18
CA ARG A 744 29.53 7.31 -1.75
C ARG A 744 30.93 7.31 -1.14
N GLY A 745 31.80 8.22 -1.58
CA GLY A 745 33.14 8.43 -1.04
C GLY A 745 33.14 8.97 0.38
N GLU A 746 32.05 9.62 0.84
CA GLU A 746 31.91 10.11 2.22
C GLU A 746 31.85 8.99 3.28
N ARG A 747 31.70 7.71 2.87
CA ARG A 747 31.65 6.56 3.78
C ARG A 747 32.97 6.39 4.54
N ARG A 748 32.94 6.60 5.86
CA ARG A 748 34.10 6.50 6.78
C ARG A 748 34.22 5.17 7.52
N THR A 749 33.19 4.32 7.47
CA THR A 749 33.08 3.12 8.32
C THR A 749 32.79 1.84 7.53
N GLY A 750 33.06 0.69 8.16
CA GLY A 750 32.69 -0.65 7.67
C GLY A 750 31.18 -0.90 7.72
N PHE A 751 30.73 -1.98 7.09
CA PHE A 751 29.30 -2.31 6.93
C PHE A 751 28.66 -2.92 8.19
N ASP A 752 29.45 -3.23 9.22
CA ASP A 752 29.05 -3.64 10.56
C ASP A 752 28.79 -2.45 11.52
N ASN A 753 29.11 -1.23 11.10
CA ASN A 753 29.00 -0.01 11.90
C ASN A 753 27.69 0.77 11.65
N ALA A 754 27.13 1.36 12.70
CA ALA A 754 25.86 2.08 12.69
C ALA A 754 25.89 3.46 11.99
N ASP A 755 27.06 4.04 11.73
CA ASP A 755 27.15 5.28 10.95
C ASP A 755 26.74 5.02 9.48
N MET A 756 25.65 5.64 9.04
CA MET A 756 25.10 5.50 7.69
C MET A 756 25.61 6.57 6.70
N THR A 757 26.57 7.41 7.10
CA THR A 757 27.20 8.40 6.20
C THR A 757 27.77 7.73 4.95
N GLY A 758 27.38 8.22 3.76
CA GLY A 758 27.74 7.64 2.46
C GLY A 758 27.23 6.22 2.17
N LYS A 759 26.52 5.56 3.09
CA LYS A 759 25.96 4.21 2.90
C LYS A 759 24.63 4.24 2.16
N THR A 760 24.42 3.21 1.35
CA THR A 760 23.15 2.94 0.66
C THR A 760 22.15 2.22 1.56
N LEU A 761 20.90 2.22 1.13
CA LEU A 761 19.79 1.42 1.69
C LEU A 761 20.18 -0.07 1.81
N TYR A 762 20.94 -0.59 0.84
CA TYR A 762 21.49 -1.95 0.87
C TYR A 762 22.47 -2.17 2.01
N GLU A 763 23.39 -1.24 2.23
CA GLU A 763 24.42 -1.35 3.27
C GLU A 763 23.86 -1.09 4.67
N HIS A 764 22.79 -0.29 4.80
CA HIS A 764 21.99 -0.19 6.02
C HIS A 764 21.25 -1.52 6.31
N ALA A 765 20.64 -2.15 5.30
CA ALA A 765 20.08 -3.49 5.47
C ALA A 765 21.17 -4.50 5.90
N LEU A 766 22.35 -4.46 5.26
CA LEU A 766 23.49 -5.30 5.61
C LEU A 766 23.95 -5.10 7.06
N PHE A 767 24.08 -3.85 7.51
CA PHE A 767 24.30 -3.52 8.93
C PHE A 767 23.26 -4.19 9.84
N LYS A 768 21.96 -4.03 9.55
CA LYS A 768 20.91 -4.66 10.37
C LYS A 768 20.93 -6.19 10.35
N SER A 769 21.42 -6.80 9.28
CA SER A 769 21.64 -8.25 9.25
C SER A 769 22.86 -8.68 10.09
N SER A 770 23.97 -7.92 10.10
CA SER A 770 25.13 -8.16 10.99
C SER A 770 24.81 -7.96 12.47
N ARG A 771 23.76 -7.18 12.77
CA ARG A 771 23.18 -7.06 14.12
C ARG A 771 22.16 -8.15 14.49
N GLY A 772 21.83 -9.07 13.57
CA GLY A 772 20.81 -10.10 13.79
C GLY A 772 19.39 -9.53 13.96
N LEU A 773 19.09 -8.39 13.32
CA LEU A 773 17.80 -7.69 13.39
C LEU A 773 16.89 -8.01 12.19
N ILE A 774 17.47 -8.27 11.02
CA ILE A 774 16.76 -8.71 9.81
C ILE A 774 17.42 -9.96 9.22
N ASP A 775 16.68 -10.74 8.42
CA ASP A 775 17.22 -11.93 7.75
C ASP A 775 18.12 -11.53 6.56
N PRO A 776 19.41 -11.92 6.51
CA PRO A 776 20.27 -11.68 5.35
C PRO A 776 19.74 -12.32 4.06
N GLN A 777 18.96 -13.40 4.13
CA GLN A 777 18.32 -13.99 2.95
C GLN A 777 17.33 -13.02 2.27
N PHE A 778 16.75 -12.08 3.00
CA PHE A 778 15.90 -11.02 2.42
C PHE A 778 16.72 -10.09 1.52
N ILE A 779 17.94 -9.73 1.94
CA ILE A 779 18.84 -8.90 1.14
C ILE A 779 19.20 -9.63 -0.16
N ASN A 780 19.63 -10.90 -0.03
CA ASN A 780 20.09 -11.72 -1.15
C ASN A 780 18.98 -12.01 -2.19
N ARG A 781 17.72 -12.17 -1.74
CA ARG A 781 16.56 -12.54 -2.58
C ARG A 781 15.67 -11.38 -3.03
N SER A 782 15.56 -10.30 -2.25
CA SER A 782 14.55 -9.25 -2.42
C SER A 782 15.14 -7.83 -2.55
N MET A 783 16.47 -7.72 -2.67
CA MET A 783 17.17 -6.47 -2.95
C MET A 783 18.20 -6.67 -4.07
N GLN A 784 19.33 -7.33 -3.79
CA GLN A 784 20.34 -7.72 -4.77
C GLN A 784 21.22 -8.82 -4.18
N SER A 785 21.66 -9.79 -4.98
CA SER A 785 22.51 -10.85 -4.48
C SER A 785 23.87 -10.34 -3.97
N PHE A 786 24.39 -10.93 -2.90
CA PHE A 786 25.66 -10.53 -2.29
C PHE A 786 26.82 -10.59 -3.29
N ALA A 787 26.80 -11.57 -4.20
CA ALA A 787 27.76 -11.69 -5.28
C ALA A 787 27.73 -10.50 -6.26
N GLN A 788 26.53 -10.05 -6.65
CA GLN A 788 26.34 -9.01 -7.68
C GLN A 788 26.48 -7.56 -7.16
N TYR A 789 26.20 -7.30 -5.87
CA TYR A 789 26.30 -5.95 -5.31
C TYR A 789 27.71 -5.37 -5.49
N ARG A 790 27.82 -4.11 -5.94
CA ARG A 790 29.12 -3.45 -6.16
C ARG A 790 29.44 -2.51 -5.01
N VAL A 791 30.34 -2.96 -4.13
CA VAL A 791 30.97 -2.11 -3.10
C VAL A 791 31.69 -0.95 -3.78
N MET A 792 31.61 0.24 -3.19
CA MET A 792 32.39 1.41 -3.59
C MET A 792 33.42 1.75 -2.51
N PRO A 793 34.62 2.24 -2.88
CA PRO A 793 35.62 2.73 -1.93
C PRO A 793 35.06 3.79 -0.98
N GLY A 794 35.52 3.79 0.26
CA GLY A 794 35.24 4.86 1.24
C GLY A 794 36.28 5.98 1.18
N VAL A 795 36.27 6.87 2.18
CA VAL A 795 37.21 8.00 2.32
C VAL A 795 38.68 7.54 2.29
N ASP A 796 38.96 6.35 2.82
CA ASP A 796 40.31 5.77 2.88
C ASP A 796 40.75 5.05 1.58
N GLY A 797 39.92 5.11 0.53
CA GLY A 797 40.15 4.43 -0.74
C GLY A 797 39.97 2.91 -0.68
N ARG A 798 39.56 2.33 0.47
CA ARG A 798 39.42 0.88 0.62
C ARG A 798 38.01 0.42 0.27
N MET A 799 37.97 -0.69 -0.48
CA MET A 799 36.87 -1.64 -0.33
C MET A 799 37.21 -2.45 0.93
N LEU A 800 36.52 -2.13 2.03
CA LEU A 800 36.62 -2.81 3.34
C LEU A 800 35.81 -4.11 3.32
#